data_AF-A0A3A6P6Y5-F1
#
_entry.id   AF-A0A3A6P6Y5-F1
#
_cell.length_a   1.000
_cell.length_b   1.000
_cell.length_c   1.000
_cell.angle_alpha   90.00
_cell.angle_beta   90.00
_cell.angle_gamma   90.00
#
_symmetry.space_group_name_H-M   'P 1'
#
loop_
_entity.id
_entity.type
_entity.pdbx_description
1 polymer ?
#
loop_
_entity_poly.entity_id
_entity_poly.type
_entity_poly.pdbx_seq_one_letter_code
_entity_poly.pdbx_strand_id
1 'polypeptide(L)'
;MRPLTPLSFVLLLAGLFFLPPAPAVQAAGNLTQNSSRECAICHFRWIEHFIEGHGTALVEYEKEDVAGHEMICFSCHDGSTDDSRRKVWILDRHKTDILPSDKVVIPKLFPLSQDGKIVCATCHSAHSVPTDTSIERTIFLRISNKDSIMCEMCHAAQAVKDVNHPTHSGKNPIPQELYAVGAVPSATDTNFVICESCHTAHGSVERNLLFEVKKQSTLCTLCHQKEYDAPNAPLDKQVNHPLLVEFKQNPNVGGVKIQLGPQNSLECLSCHKVHQYEKGNKALVKNKESLCQLCHADKTDRSSIADWQKANHPLYVKYRLDPASQVKLDGGPDNTVYCFTCHKVHQHAPGTKALAGQRDPLCATCHKAQYLVDNTDHDLSITAKDEINVLKQPIKEAGVCSACHIPHKATGPYLWARKVKDPASLSSPSKLCLTCHNDKGTAAKKIVGRFTHPVDVAMKADQLKDPKTLPLYTKTDGTAVMECHTCHDPHRWDAASGRKGTGINDEGTSLTSFLRKRSGSDSALCASCHMEQYYVEGTDHDLTVTAPKESNITKQTAGQAGVCSPCHVPHQASGPYLWARKFDKKPTSPSSLCLDCHAKKKPAEKKMVGQNTHPVNVKIEDPLNLTLPLRKLSDGTSVMECHTCHDPHKWNSRLNQKGKGDNVEGGADSSFLRSANLEQPTLCAKCHLRKSFVAGTDHDLRVVAPTSLNTSGKMAREESVCTPCHAVHNAPEKTLLWNYPLADTGQDFIEKACNGCHDKNRAGKDKVLDSGIHPRQFYFGYHKSYRNILLSIGPTPDPIPLYTLEGGKSTSGEITCSTCHDPHIWYASEEAAGPGKNTEGIIVNSFLRKGARNELCYACHGIKTLLLYRFYHNANEKKSILGISMPSADEIEKSNSQRQPAGEYNENDGVK
;
A
#
# COMPACT_ATOMS: atom_id res chain seq x y z
N MET A 1 38.18 -54.02 -29.13
CA MET A 1 37.92 -55.34 -29.76
C MET A 1 38.07 -55.18 -31.27
N ARG A 2 38.70 -56.16 -31.93
CA ARG A 2 39.30 -56.10 -33.28
C ARG A 2 38.36 -55.64 -34.42
N PRO A 3 38.85 -54.92 -35.44
CA PRO A 3 38.20 -54.76 -36.74
C PRO A 3 38.77 -55.72 -37.80
N LEU A 4 38.00 -55.98 -38.86
CA LEU A 4 38.38 -56.72 -40.06
C LEU A 4 38.47 -55.77 -41.27
N THR A 5 39.53 -55.96 -42.06
CA THR A 5 39.90 -55.36 -43.36
C THR A 5 39.07 -55.95 -44.53
N PRO A 6 39.13 -55.42 -45.79
CA PRO A 6 40.27 -55.55 -46.73
C PRO A 6 40.59 -54.22 -47.48
N LEU A 7 41.84 -53.79 -47.67
CA LEU A 7 42.91 -54.29 -48.55
C LEU A 7 42.55 -54.26 -50.06
N SER A 8 42.99 -53.20 -50.76
CA SER A 8 43.57 -53.20 -52.14
C SER A 8 43.22 -51.92 -52.90
N PHE A 9 44.06 -50.86 -52.82
CA PHE A 9 44.21 -49.87 -53.92
C PHE A 9 45.40 -48.89 -53.72
N VAL A 10 46.54 -49.35 -53.18
CA VAL A 10 47.71 -48.48 -52.93
C VAL A 10 49.00 -49.01 -53.58
N LEU A 11 48.91 -49.95 -54.52
CA LEU A 11 50.10 -50.56 -55.17
C LEU A 11 50.12 -50.40 -56.69
N LEU A 12 49.82 -49.20 -57.22
CA LEU A 12 49.89 -48.99 -58.67
C LEU A 12 50.43 -47.67 -59.20
N LEU A 13 51.04 -46.78 -58.38
CA LEU A 13 51.56 -45.51 -58.92
C LEU A 13 52.93 -45.07 -58.36
N ALA A 14 53.73 -45.99 -57.83
CA ALA A 14 55.11 -45.75 -57.39
C ALA A 14 56.19 -46.34 -58.33
N GLY A 15 55.82 -46.72 -59.56
CA GLY A 15 56.71 -47.38 -60.52
C GLY A 15 56.59 -46.80 -61.93
N LEU A 16 56.86 -45.51 -62.11
CA LEU A 16 57.01 -44.87 -63.43
C LEU A 16 58.09 -43.78 -63.41
N PHE A 17 59.14 -43.97 -62.61
CA PHE A 17 60.43 -43.29 -62.79
C PHE A 17 61.34 -44.25 -63.58
N PHE A 18 61.97 -43.75 -64.65
CA PHE A 18 62.90 -44.41 -65.59
C PHE A 18 62.30 -44.99 -66.90
N LEU A 19 62.02 -44.09 -67.86
CA LEU A 19 62.09 -44.35 -69.30
C LEU A 19 62.79 -43.15 -70.01
N PRO A 20 63.69 -43.38 -70.98
CA PRO A 20 64.38 -42.32 -71.73
C PRO A 20 63.46 -41.71 -72.82
N PRO A 21 63.74 -40.50 -73.33
CA PRO A 21 62.82 -39.78 -74.19
C PRO A 21 62.88 -40.31 -75.63
N ALA A 22 61.71 -40.61 -76.21
CA ALA A 22 61.52 -40.70 -77.66
C ALA A 22 61.12 -39.31 -78.20
N PRO A 23 61.58 -38.89 -79.39
CA PRO A 23 61.27 -37.57 -79.93
C PRO A 23 59.86 -37.59 -80.54
N ALA A 24 58.91 -36.92 -79.90
CA ALA A 24 57.66 -36.55 -80.54
C ALA A 24 57.84 -35.17 -81.18
N VAL A 25 57.95 -35.17 -82.51
CA VAL A 25 57.83 -33.96 -83.32
C VAL A 25 56.35 -33.72 -83.62
N GLN A 26 55.95 -32.46 -83.46
CA GLN A 26 54.84 -31.73 -84.05
C GLN A 26 53.46 -31.64 -83.36
N ALA A 27 53.10 -30.36 -83.20
CA ALA A 27 51.77 -29.77 -83.26
C ALA A 27 50.92 -29.75 -81.99
N ALA A 28 51.44 -29.12 -80.93
CA ALA A 28 50.57 -28.31 -80.06
C ALA A 28 50.40 -26.93 -80.72
N GLY A 29 49.57 -26.88 -81.77
CA GLY A 29 49.01 -25.62 -82.22
C GLY A 29 48.17 -25.03 -81.08
N ASN A 30 48.35 -23.73 -80.82
CA ASN A 30 47.51 -22.92 -79.95
C ASN A 30 46.03 -23.30 -80.10
N LEU A 31 45.49 -24.04 -79.13
CA LEU A 31 44.05 -24.20 -78.92
C LEU A 31 43.55 -23.23 -77.84
N THR A 32 44.18 -22.06 -77.69
CA THR A 32 43.42 -20.88 -77.30
C THR A 32 42.52 -20.57 -78.50
N GLN A 33 41.23 -20.93 -78.43
CA GLN A 33 40.24 -20.47 -79.39
C GLN A 33 40.37 -18.94 -79.50
N ASN A 34 40.99 -18.48 -80.60
CA ASN A 34 41.18 -17.06 -80.82
C ASN A 34 39.88 -16.53 -81.44
N SER A 35 38.88 -16.26 -80.60
CA SER A 35 37.58 -15.75 -81.03
C SER A 35 37.68 -14.46 -81.85
N SER A 36 38.80 -13.73 -81.77
CA SER A 36 39.07 -12.56 -82.60
C SER A 36 39.13 -12.86 -84.10
N ARG A 37 39.50 -14.07 -84.54
CA ARG A 37 39.49 -14.46 -85.96
C ARG A 37 38.09 -14.65 -86.53
N GLU A 38 37.19 -15.25 -85.75
CA GLU A 38 35.80 -15.52 -86.16
C GLU A 38 34.94 -14.24 -86.11
N CYS A 39 35.27 -13.29 -85.24
CA CYS A 39 34.57 -12.00 -85.11
C CYS A 39 35.12 -10.88 -86.02
N ALA A 40 36.22 -11.11 -86.74
CA ALA A 40 36.88 -10.14 -87.63
C ALA A 40 36.02 -9.71 -88.84
N ILE A 41 34.91 -10.41 -89.09
CA ILE A 41 33.94 -10.07 -90.15
C ILE A 41 33.19 -8.76 -89.84
N CYS A 42 33.06 -8.38 -88.56
CA CYS A 42 32.38 -7.14 -88.14
C CYS A 42 33.25 -6.22 -87.27
N HIS A 43 34.32 -6.73 -86.64
CA HIS A 43 35.26 -5.94 -85.82
C HIS A 43 36.63 -5.79 -86.51
N PHE A 44 36.68 -4.96 -87.55
CA PHE A 44 37.84 -4.82 -88.46
C PHE A 44 39.14 -4.37 -87.76
N ARG A 45 39.06 -3.68 -86.61
CA ARG A 45 40.22 -3.28 -85.78
C ARG A 45 41.04 -4.44 -85.20
N TRP A 46 40.50 -5.67 -85.21
CA TRP A 46 41.16 -6.85 -84.64
C TRP A 46 41.99 -7.63 -85.67
N ILE A 47 42.04 -7.14 -86.91
CA ILE A 47 43.00 -7.58 -87.93
C ILE A 47 44.30 -6.80 -87.70
N GLU A 48 45.45 -7.50 -87.64
CA GLU A 48 46.76 -6.89 -87.32
C GLU A 48 47.10 -5.62 -88.13
N HIS A 49 46.56 -5.48 -89.35
CA HIS A 49 46.74 -4.28 -90.20
C HIS A 49 46.12 -2.98 -89.65
N PHE A 50 45.14 -3.02 -88.76
CA PHE A 50 44.52 -1.81 -88.19
C PHE A 50 45.08 -1.42 -86.81
N ILE A 51 45.95 -2.25 -86.23
CA ILE A 51 46.64 -1.98 -84.96
C ILE A 51 47.66 -0.84 -85.13
N GLU A 52 48.10 -0.59 -86.36
CA GLU A 52 49.09 0.44 -86.68
C GLU A 52 48.54 1.89 -86.69
N GLY A 53 47.22 2.09 -86.52
CA GLY A 53 46.64 3.42 -86.27
C GLY A 53 46.18 4.21 -87.50
N HIS A 54 45.99 3.56 -88.65
CA HIS A 54 45.55 4.17 -89.91
C HIS A 54 44.31 3.47 -90.50
N GLY A 55 43.49 4.23 -91.24
CA GLY A 55 42.30 3.73 -91.93
C GLY A 55 42.65 3.06 -93.26
N THR A 56 41.65 2.54 -93.97
CA THR A 56 41.83 2.00 -95.34
C THR A 56 41.14 2.88 -96.37
N ALA A 57 41.37 2.59 -97.66
CA ALA A 57 40.66 3.26 -98.76
C ALA A 57 39.13 3.02 -98.77
N LEU A 58 38.63 2.04 -98.00
CA LEU A 58 37.21 1.69 -97.92
C LEU A 58 36.52 2.24 -96.65
N VAL A 59 37.28 2.47 -95.57
CA VAL A 59 36.74 2.91 -94.27
C VAL A 59 37.78 3.77 -93.55
N GLU A 60 37.38 4.96 -93.09
CA GLU A 60 38.23 5.85 -92.28
C GLU A 60 38.63 5.21 -90.94
N TYR A 61 39.72 5.70 -90.32
CA TYR A 61 40.13 5.22 -89.01
C TYR A 61 39.17 5.71 -87.93
N GLU A 62 38.35 4.80 -87.40
CA GLU A 62 37.47 5.05 -86.26
C GLU A 62 38.31 5.26 -84.98
N LYS A 63 38.53 6.53 -84.62
CA LYS A 63 39.34 6.94 -83.45
C LYS A 63 38.67 6.61 -82.11
N GLU A 64 37.35 6.48 -82.10
CA GLU A 64 36.55 6.24 -80.91
C GLU A 64 36.43 4.73 -80.62
N ASP A 65 36.52 4.36 -79.34
CA ASP A 65 36.36 2.96 -78.91
C ASP A 65 34.87 2.62 -78.76
N VAL A 66 34.22 2.31 -79.89
CA VAL A 66 32.79 2.01 -79.93
C VAL A 66 32.45 0.55 -79.60
N ALA A 67 33.44 -0.33 -79.44
CA ALA A 67 33.24 -1.77 -79.28
C ALA A 67 32.45 -2.16 -78.02
N GLY A 68 32.47 -1.30 -76.99
CA GLY A 68 31.71 -1.49 -75.75
C GLY A 68 30.33 -0.84 -75.72
N HIS A 69 29.94 -0.11 -76.78
CA HIS A 69 28.68 0.62 -76.82
C HIS A 69 27.46 -0.31 -77.00
N GLU A 70 26.33 0.14 -76.46
CA GLU A 70 25.08 -0.63 -76.41
C GLU A 70 24.57 -1.06 -77.79
N MET A 71 24.68 -0.19 -78.81
CA MET A 71 24.21 -0.49 -80.17
C MET A 71 25.04 -1.58 -80.86
N ILE A 72 26.35 -1.64 -80.56
CA ILE A 72 27.22 -2.71 -81.07
C ILE A 72 26.82 -4.05 -80.44
N CYS A 73 26.59 -4.07 -79.13
CA CYS A 73 26.10 -5.26 -78.43
C CYS A 73 24.72 -5.68 -78.96
N PHE A 74 23.81 -4.71 -79.17
CA PHE A 74 22.47 -4.97 -79.69
C PHE A 74 22.51 -5.58 -81.10
N SER A 75 23.47 -5.21 -81.96
CA SER A 75 23.57 -5.76 -83.32
C SER A 75 23.70 -7.30 -83.37
N CYS A 76 24.27 -7.91 -82.33
CA CYS A 76 24.37 -9.37 -82.19
C CYS A 76 23.25 -9.97 -81.32
N HIS A 77 22.60 -9.14 -80.51
CA HIS A 77 21.52 -9.51 -79.60
C HIS A 77 20.13 -9.03 -80.07
N ASP A 78 19.99 -8.69 -81.35
CA ASP A 78 18.79 -8.14 -81.98
C ASP A 78 17.66 -9.17 -82.15
N GLY A 79 17.92 -10.42 -81.74
CA GLY A 79 17.02 -11.56 -81.81
C GLY A 79 17.22 -12.46 -83.01
N SER A 80 18.22 -12.19 -83.86
CA SER A 80 18.53 -13.01 -85.03
C SER A 80 19.15 -14.38 -84.70
N THR A 81 19.87 -14.49 -83.57
CA THR A 81 20.51 -15.75 -83.11
C THR A 81 19.76 -16.39 -81.94
N ASP A 82 19.50 -15.61 -80.88
CA ASP A 82 18.61 -15.96 -79.76
C ASP A 82 17.98 -14.66 -79.24
N ASP A 83 16.68 -14.67 -78.91
CA ASP A 83 15.96 -13.46 -78.52
C ASP A 83 16.18 -13.10 -77.04
N SER A 84 17.33 -12.48 -76.80
CA SER A 84 17.72 -11.95 -75.49
C SER A 84 17.22 -10.52 -75.23
N ARG A 85 16.53 -9.89 -76.19
CA ARG A 85 16.06 -8.49 -76.11
C ARG A 85 15.17 -8.27 -74.91
N ARG A 86 14.29 -9.23 -74.60
CA ARG A 86 13.41 -9.13 -73.44
C ARG A 86 14.18 -9.02 -72.13
N LYS A 87 15.22 -9.83 -71.94
CA LYS A 87 16.00 -9.86 -70.69
C LYS A 87 16.95 -8.67 -70.59
N VAL A 88 17.60 -8.27 -71.68
CA VAL A 88 18.68 -7.28 -71.63
C VAL A 88 18.18 -5.86 -71.93
N TRP A 89 17.23 -5.66 -72.85
CA TRP A 89 16.79 -4.32 -73.28
C TRP A 89 15.38 -3.91 -72.83
N ILE A 90 14.43 -4.84 -72.68
CA ILE A 90 13.04 -4.50 -72.32
C ILE A 90 12.84 -4.47 -70.79
N LEU A 91 13.35 -5.47 -70.09
CA LEU A 91 13.24 -5.59 -68.63
C LEU A 91 14.40 -4.86 -67.92
N ASP A 92 14.30 -4.75 -66.59
CA ASP A 92 15.27 -4.01 -65.82
C ASP A 92 16.64 -4.71 -65.79
N ARG A 93 17.70 -3.90 -65.80
CA ARG A 93 19.11 -4.31 -65.88
C ARG A 93 20.00 -3.33 -65.13
N HIS A 94 21.24 -3.73 -64.86
CA HIS A 94 22.29 -2.74 -64.59
C HIS A 94 22.33 -1.70 -65.72
N LYS A 95 22.16 -0.42 -65.36
CA LYS A 95 22.08 0.65 -66.35
C LYS A 95 23.46 0.91 -66.95
N THR A 96 23.47 1.11 -68.26
CA THR A 96 24.63 1.49 -69.08
C THR A 96 24.61 2.99 -69.33
N ASP A 97 25.75 3.55 -69.72
CA ASP A 97 25.96 4.98 -69.97
C ASP A 97 25.71 5.89 -68.74
N ILE A 98 25.92 5.34 -67.54
CA ILE A 98 25.84 6.08 -66.27
C ILE A 98 27.18 6.08 -65.55
N LEU A 99 27.48 7.16 -64.81
CA LEU A 99 28.61 7.16 -63.90
C LEU A 99 28.36 6.17 -62.75
N PRO A 100 29.35 5.35 -62.35
CA PRO A 100 29.25 4.56 -61.13
C PRO A 100 28.93 5.45 -59.92
N SER A 101 28.02 5.00 -59.05
CA SER A 101 27.75 5.71 -57.80
C SER A 101 28.94 5.64 -56.86
N ASP A 102 29.03 6.60 -55.93
CA ASP A 102 29.98 6.61 -54.80
C ASP A 102 29.86 5.39 -53.85
N LYS A 103 28.80 4.59 -53.98
CA LYS A 103 28.53 3.39 -53.16
C LYS A 103 29.13 2.09 -53.70
N VAL A 104 29.70 2.11 -54.90
CA VAL A 104 30.34 0.93 -55.52
C VAL A 104 31.80 1.24 -55.82
N VAL A 105 32.63 0.22 -55.76
CA VAL A 105 34.05 0.32 -56.15
C VAL A 105 34.16 -0.38 -57.49
N ILE A 106 34.70 0.26 -58.52
CA ILE A 106 34.93 -0.43 -59.80
C ILE A 106 36.43 -0.76 -59.92
N PRO A 107 36.84 -2.02 -59.69
CA PRO A 107 38.21 -2.44 -59.92
C PRO A 107 38.68 -2.15 -61.35
N LYS A 108 39.99 -1.90 -61.53
CA LYS A 108 40.61 -1.68 -62.85
C LYS A 108 40.34 -2.79 -63.87
N LEU A 109 40.03 -4.00 -63.40
CA LEU A 109 39.69 -5.14 -64.22
C LEU A 109 38.38 -4.94 -65.02
N PHE A 110 37.49 -4.09 -64.54
CA PHE A 110 36.23 -3.74 -65.18
C PHE A 110 36.34 -2.34 -65.78
N PRO A 111 36.66 -2.22 -67.09
CA PRO A 111 36.92 -0.93 -67.71
C PRO A 111 35.62 -0.12 -67.83
N LEU A 112 35.73 1.17 -67.58
CA LEU A 112 34.69 2.15 -67.85
C LEU A 112 34.91 2.77 -69.24
N SER A 113 33.91 3.47 -69.78
CA SER A 113 34.08 4.26 -71.00
C SER A 113 35.13 5.36 -70.80
N GLN A 114 35.50 6.05 -71.89
CA GLN A 114 36.41 7.21 -71.82
C GLN A 114 35.89 8.30 -70.87
N ASP A 115 34.57 8.48 -70.81
CA ASP A 115 33.90 9.42 -69.90
C ASP A 115 33.70 8.86 -68.47
N GLY A 116 34.28 7.70 -68.16
CA GLY A 116 34.17 7.05 -66.84
C GLY A 116 32.82 6.41 -66.56
N LYS A 117 32.01 6.12 -67.58
CA LYS A 117 30.67 5.52 -67.41
C LYS A 117 30.69 3.99 -67.52
N ILE A 118 29.73 3.34 -66.86
CA ILE A 118 29.50 1.90 -66.97
C ILE A 118 28.94 1.60 -68.36
N VAL A 119 29.61 0.72 -69.09
CA VAL A 119 29.17 0.19 -70.39
C VAL A 119 29.06 -1.34 -70.36
N CYS A 120 28.48 -1.97 -71.38
CA CYS A 120 28.34 -3.43 -71.46
C CYS A 120 29.69 -4.13 -71.28
N ALA A 121 30.72 -3.58 -71.93
CA ALA A 121 32.11 -4.04 -71.82
C ALA A 121 32.74 -3.88 -70.45
N THR A 122 32.08 -3.25 -69.46
CA THR A 122 32.54 -3.22 -68.06
C THR A 122 32.46 -4.62 -67.46
N CYS A 123 31.36 -5.32 -67.73
CA CYS A 123 31.10 -6.66 -67.20
C CYS A 123 31.45 -7.74 -68.22
N HIS A 124 31.21 -7.46 -69.50
CA HIS A 124 31.38 -8.42 -70.58
C HIS A 124 32.69 -8.26 -71.35
N SER A 125 33.16 -9.35 -71.96
CA SER A 125 34.22 -9.37 -72.95
C SER A 125 33.78 -10.21 -74.13
N ALA A 126 33.98 -9.75 -75.36
CA ALA A 126 33.75 -10.55 -76.57
C ALA A 126 34.81 -11.67 -76.75
N HIS A 127 35.79 -11.76 -75.85
CA HIS A 127 36.86 -12.76 -75.87
C HIS A 127 36.69 -13.78 -74.74
N SER A 128 37.09 -15.02 -74.98
CA SER A 128 37.15 -16.05 -73.94
C SER A 128 38.19 -15.67 -72.89
N VAL A 129 37.86 -15.77 -71.61
CA VAL A 129 38.81 -15.55 -70.51
C VAL A 129 39.35 -16.88 -69.96
N PRO A 130 40.65 -16.95 -69.55
CA PRO A 130 41.33 -18.23 -69.25
C PRO A 130 40.95 -18.88 -67.92
N THR A 131 40.03 -18.31 -67.15
CA THR A 131 39.86 -18.61 -65.72
C THR A 131 38.85 -19.71 -65.41
N ASP A 132 38.06 -20.15 -66.39
CA ASP A 132 37.09 -21.25 -66.28
C ASP A 132 36.79 -21.80 -67.69
N THR A 133 36.72 -23.11 -67.87
CA THR A 133 36.47 -23.76 -69.18
C THR A 133 34.99 -24.14 -69.37
N SER A 134 34.13 -23.87 -68.39
CA SER A 134 32.69 -24.18 -68.51
C SER A 134 31.97 -23.15 -69.40
N ILE A 135 31.52 -23.61 -70.57
CA ILE A 135 30.80 -22.78 -71.55
C ILE A 135 29.60 -22.08 -70.90
N GLU A 136 28.86 -22.77 -70.03
CA GLU A 136 27.65 -22.28 -69.36
C GLU A 136 27.85 -21.11 -68.39
N ARG A 137 29.09 -20.89 -67.89
CA ARG A 137 29.39 -19.87 -66.84
C ARG A 137 30.38 -18.80 -67.28
N THR A 138 30.98 -18.98 -68.46
CA THR A 138 32.13 -18.18 -68.91
C THR A 138 31.89 -17.45 -70.22
N ILE A 139 30.78 -17.72 -70.93
CA ILE A 139 30.50 -17.03 -72.19
C ILE A 139 30.36 -15.52 -71.94
N PHE A 140 31.36 -14.81 -72.46
CA PHE A 140 31.50 -13.36 -72.53
C PHE A 140 31.50 -12.57 -71.21
N LEU A 141 31.76 -13.16 -70.05
CA LEU A 141 32.06 -12.39 -68.81
C LEU A 141 33.57 -12.15 -68.69
N ARG A 142 33.98 -10.99 -68.14
CA ARG A 142 35.41 -10.67 -67.94
C ARG A 142 36.13 -11.56 -66.93
N ILE A 143 35.38 -12.19 -66.04
CA ILE A 143 35.88 -13.17 -65.08
C ILE A 143 34.78 -14.20 -64.83
N SER A 144 35.17 -15.39 -64.36
CA SER A 144 34.20 -16.35 -63.83
C SER A 144 33.45 -15.71 -62.66
N ASN A 145 32.13 -15.65 -62.75
CA ASN A 145 31.27 -15.18 -61.67
C ASN A 145 30.85 -16.35 -60.74
N LYS A 146 31.81 -17.23 -60.43
CA LYS A 146 31.59 -18.35 -59.52
C LYS A 146 31.19 -17.82 -58.15
N ASP A 147 30.01 -18.19 -57.67
CA ASP A 147 29.46 -17.78 -56.36
C ASP A 147 29.50 -16.25 -56.12
N SER A 148 29.03 -15.46 -57.08
CA SER A 148 28.95 -13.98 -56.99
C SER A 148 30.26 -13.21 -56.88
N ILE A 149 31.43 -13.82 -57.08
CA ILE A 149 32.73 -13.14 -56.93
C ILE A 149 32.76 -11.82 -57.73
N MET A 150 32.20 -11.80 -58.94
CA MET A 150 32.17 -10.59 -59.76
C MET A 150 31.29 -9.49 -59.15
N CYS A 151 30.14 -9.86 -58.57
CA CYS A 151 29.27 -8.93 -57.87
C CYS A 151 29.97 -8.36 -56.63
N GLU A 152 30.66 -9.20 -55.86
CA GLU A 152 31.35 -8.81 -54.62
C GLU A 152 32.53 -7.87 -54.87
N MET A 153 33.20 -8.00 -56.02
CA MET A 153 34.28 -7.10 -56.42
C MET A 153 33.81 -5.65 -56.62
N CYS A 154 32.55 -5.46 -57.05
CA CYS A 154 31.98 -4.13 -57.26
C CYS A 154 31.13 -3.64 -56.07
N HIS A 155 30.33 -4.54 -55.51
CA HIS A 155 29.44 -4.32 -54.37
C HIS A 155 30.10 -4.77 -53.06
N ALA A 156 31.36 -4.36 -52.87
CA ALA A 156 32.20 -4.79 -51.74
C ALA A 156 31.54 -4.55 -50.37
N ALA A 157 30.79 -3.46 -50.23
CA ALA A 157 30.09 -3.14 -48.99
C ALA A 157 28.89 -4.07 -48.71
N GLN A 158 28.28 -4.65 -49.74
CA GLN A 158 27.20 -5.64 -49.64
C GLN A 158 27.72 -7.08 -49.44
N ALA A 159 29.01 -7.32 -49.68
CA ALA A 159 29.68 -8.60 -49.46
C ALA A 159 30.13 -8.82 -48.00
N VAL A 160 30.07 -7.79 -47.14
CA VAL A 160 30.54 -7.88 -45.74
C VAL A 160 29.60 -8.75 -44.90
N LYS A 161 30.09 -9.88 -44.40
CA LYS A 161 29.28 -10.91 -43.72
C LYS A 161 28.50 -10.44 -42.48
N ASP A 162 29.03 -9.51 -41.69
CA ASP A 162 28.45 -9.11 -40.39
C ASP A 162 27.34 -8.06 -40.46
N VAL A 163 27.13 -7.45 -41.63
CA VAL A 163 26.21 -6.33 -41.84
C VAL A 163 25.29 -6.53 -43.05
N ASN A 164 25.33 -7.70 -43.67
CA ASN A 164 24.49 -8.09 -44.79
C ASN A 164 23.83 -9.45 -44.54
N HIS A 165 22.88 -9.81 -45.38
CA HIS A 165 22.33 -11.16 -45.39
C HIS A 165 23.48 -12.12 -45.73
N PRO A 166 23.70 -13.20 -44.95
CA PRO A 166 24.87 -14.05 -45.14
C PRO A 166 24.95 -14.63 -46.55
N THR A 167 26.03 -14.33 -47.28
CA THR A 167 26.42 -15.00 -48.52
C THR A 167 27.45 -16.09 -48.22
N HIS A 168 27.58 -17.08 -49.11
CA HIS A 168 28.46 -18.25 -48.95
C HIS A 168 28.21 -19.02 -47.64
N SER A 169 26.94 -19.07 -47.27
CA SER A 169 26.46 -19.60 -46.00
C SER A 169 25.02 -20.05 -46.13
N GLY A 170 24.68 -21.15 -45.47
CA GLY A 170 23.31 -21.63 -45.31
C GLY A 170 23.31 -23.02 -44.68
N LYS A 171 22.17 -23.40 -44.10
CA LYS A 171 22.00 -24.71 -43.43
C LYS A 171 21.24 -25.72 -44.28
N ASN A 172 20.47 -25.24 -45.24
CA ASN A 172 19.60 -26.03 -46.10
C ASN A 172 19.77 -25.55 -47.54
N PRO A 173 19.48 -26.41 -48.54
CA PRO A 173 19.45 -25.98 -49.93
C PRO A 173 18.42 -24.89 -50.16
N ILE A 174 18.69 -24.02 -51.14
CA ILE A 174 17.73 -22.99 -51.55
C ILE A 174 16.47 -23.67 -52.10
N PRO A 175 15.26 -23.19 -51.76
CA PRO A 175 14.00 -23.74 -52.26
C PRO A 175 13.93 -23.81 -53.78
N GLN A 176 13.37 -24.91 -54.31
CA GLN A 176 13.31 -25.17 -55.75
C GLN A 176 12.46 -24.14 -56.51
N GLU A 177 11.50 -23.52 -55.81
CA GLU A 177 10.66 -22.44 -56.31
C GLU A 177 11.46 -21.21 -56.72
N LEU A 178 12.61 -20.95 -56.08
CA LEU A 178 13.50 -19.84 -56.47
C LEU A 178 14.23 -20.14 -57.79
N TYR A 179 14.65 -21.40 -58.00
CA TYR A 179 15.25 -21.81 -59.27
C TYR A 179 14.25 -21.70 -60.43
N ALA A 180 12.97 -21.98 -60.18
CA ALA A 180 11.90 -21.85 -61.18
C ALA A 180 11.71 -20.41 -61.67
N VAL A 181 12.10 -19.40 -60.89
CA VAL A 181 12.03 -17.97 -61.28
C VAL A 181 13.38 -17.39 -61.72
N GLY A 182 14.42 -18.22 -61.82
CA GLY A 182 15.71 -17.85 -62.40
C GLY A 182 16.87 -17.71 -61.43
N ALA A 183 16.69 -18.06 -60.14
CA ALA A 183 17.80 -18.09 -59.19
C ALA A 183 18.90 -19.07 -59.63
N VAL A 184 20.15 -18.75 -59.28
CA VAL A 184 21.31 -19.58 -59.64
C VAL A 184 21.80 -20.33 -58.39
N PRO A 185 22.03 -21.67 -58.47
CA PRO A 185 22.62 -22.42 -57.38
C PRO A 185 24.12 -22.08 -57.25
N SER A 186 24.62 -22.10 -56.02
CA SER A 186 26.06 -22.02 -55.80
C SER A 186 26.79 -23.19 -56.46
N ALA A 187 27.97 -22.86 -56.99
CA ALA A 187 28.90 -23.78 -57.61
C ALA A 187 29.69 -24.63 -56.60
N THR A 188 29.81 -24.16 -55.36
CA THR A 188 30.66 -24.78 -54.33
C THR A 188 29.86 -25.58 -53.32
N ASP A 189 28.69 -25.08 -52.90
CA ASP A 189 27.82 -25.79 -51.96
C ASP A 189 26.36 -25.42 -52.23
N THR A 190 25.51 -26.42 -52.47
CA THR A 190 24.07 -26.23 -52.75
C THR A 190 23.30 -25.50 -51.62
N ASN A 191 23.84 -25.44 -50.42
CA ASN A 191 23.28 -24.72 -49.27
C ASN A 191 23.64 -23.24 -49.25
N PHE A 192 24.62 -22.80 -50.04
CA PHE A 192 25.07 -21.41 -50.01
C PHE A 192 24.06 -20.49 -50.70
N VAL A 193 23.69 -19.45 -49.97
CA VAL A 193 23.03 -18.27 -50.55
C VAL A 193 24.11 -17.41 -51.22
N ILE A 194 23.88 -17.03 -52.46
CA ILE A 194 24.73 -16.15 -53.27
C ILE A 194 23.89 -14.95 -53.76
N CYS A 195 24.51 -13.90 -54.30
CA CYS A 195 23.79 -12.73 -54.82
C CYS A 195 22.73 -13.14 -55.84
N GLU A 196 23.06 -14.06 -56.74
CA GLU A 196 22.21 -14.61 -57.79
C GLU A 196 21.14 -15.58 -57.26
N SER A 197 21.10 -15.84 -55.96
CA SER A 197 19.96 -16.53 -55.34
C SER A 197 18.72 -15.62 -55.23
N CYS A 198 18.93 -14.29 -55.24
CA CYS A 198 17.88 -13.29 -55.09
C CYS A 198 17.85 -12.28 -56.24
N HIS A 199 19.02 -11.95 -56.80
CA HIS A 199 19.19 -10.92 -57.81
C HIS A 199 19.49 -11.50 -59.19
N THR A 200 19.16 -10.74 -60.23
CA THR A 200 19.59 -11.02 -61.61
C THR A 200 20.23 -9.79 -62.22
N ALA A 201 21.38 -9.92 -62.89
CA ALA A 201 22.01 -8.76 -63.52
C ALA A 201 21.13 -8.13 -64.62
N HIS A 202 20.35 -8.96 -65.32
CA HIS A 202 19.47 -8.60 -66.44
C HIS A 202 18.12 -9.31 -66.31
N GLY A 203 17.04 -8.68 -66.76
CA GLY A 203 15.75 -9.32 -66.90
C GLY A 203 14.87 -9.26 -65.67
N SER A 204 15.17 -8.37 -64.73
CA SER A 204 14.35 -8.18 -63.55
C SER A 204 13.05 -7.45 -63.90
N VAL A 205 11.96 -7.84 -63.24
CA VAL A 205 10.67 -7.13 -63.29
C VAL A 205 10.41 -6.35 -61.99
N GLU A 206 11.23 -6.59 -60.97
CA GLU A 206 11.15 -5.93 -59.66
C GLU A 206 12.27 -4.90 -59.49
N ARG A 207 12.09 -3.98 -58.53
CA ARG A 207 13.12 -2.99 -58.18
C ARG A 207 14.37 -3.67 -57.61
N ASN A 208 15.52 -3.02 -57.75
CA ASN A 208 16.82 -3.51 -57.27
C ASN A 208 17.19 -4.88 -57.86
N LEU A 209 16.72 -5.15 -59.07
CA LEU A 209 17.10 -6.33 -59.83
C LEU A 209 16.78 -7.68 -59.16
N LEU A 210 15.63 -7.77 -58.47
CA LEU A 210 15.17 -8.99 -57.79
C LEU A 210 14.35 -9.90 -58.73
N PHE A 211 14.41 -11.22 -58.53
CA PHE A 211 13.51 -12.14 -59.24
C PHE A 211 12.04 -11.88 -58.92
N GLU A 212 11.15 -12.18 -59.87
CA GLU A 212 9.69 -12.07 -59.67
C GLU A 212 9.19 -13.16 -58.73
N VAL A 213 9.23 -12.87 -57.44
CA VAL A 213 8.61 -13.70 -56.41
C VAL A 213 7.35 -12.97 -56.01
N LYS A 214 6.19 -13.55 -56.36
CA LYS A 214 4.82 -13.03 -56.14
C LYS A 214 4.75 -12.00 -55.00
N LYS A 215 4.23 -10.80 -55.29
CA LYS A 215 4.16 -9.62 -54.40
C LYS A 215 4.06 -9.93 -52.89
N GLN A 216 4.68 -9.08 -52.06
CA GLN A 216 4.53 -8.98 -50.58
C GLN A 216 5.33 -9.97 -49.72
N SER A 217 6.59 -9.65 -49.40
CA SER A 217 7.50 -10.44 -48.53
C SER A 217 7.75 -11.91 -48.91
N THR A 218 7.12 -12.43 -49.98
CA THR A 218 7.14 -13.83 -50.39
C THR A 218 8.54 -14.39 -50.57
N LEU A 219 9.47 -13.61 -51.13
CA LEU A 219 10.88 -13.99 -51.26
C LEU A 219 11.46 -14.49 -49.93
N CYS A 220 11.21 -13.75 -48.84
CA CYS A 220 11.72 -14.10 -47.51
C CYS A 220 11.06 -15.37 -47.00
N THR A 221 9.75 -15.51 -47.21
CA THR A 221 8.97 -16.64 -46.70
C THR A 221 9.34 -17.98 -47.34
N LEU A 222 9.92 -18.00 -48.56
CA LEU A 222 10.35 -19.25 -49.19
C LEU A 222 11.39 -19.99 -48.35
N CYS A 223 12.34 -19.24 -47.75
CA CYS A 223 13.36 -19.79 -46.86
C CYS A 223 12.95 -19.71 -45.37
N HIS A 224 12.22 -18.67 -44.98
CA HIS A 224 11.86 -18.36 -43.59
C HIS A 224 10.37 -18.64 -43.29
N GLN A 225 9.84 -19.77 -43.75
CA GLN A 225 8.41 -20.13 -43.65
C GLN A 225 7.85 -20.06 -42.22
N LYS A 226 8.67 -20.37 -41.21
CA LYS A 226 8.24 -20.39 -39.79
C LYS A 226 8.02 -19.01 -39.18
N GLU A 227 8.52 -17.95 -39.83
CA GLU A 227 8.44 -16.57 -39.34
C GLU A 227 7.19 -15.83 -39.87
N TYR A 228 6.32 -16.55 -40.60
CA TYR A 228 5.12 -16.04 -41.24
C TYR A 228 3.90 -16.87 -40.86
N ASP A 229 2.82 -16.20 -40.47
CA ASP A 229 1.50 -16.80 -40.35
C ASP A 229 0.66 -16.43 -41.57
N ALA A 230 -0.19 -17.34 -42.05
CA ALA A 230 -1.13 -17.04 -43.11
C ALA A 230 -2.04 -15.85 -42.71
N PRO A 231 -2.44 -14.95 -43.64
CA PRO A 231 -3.15 -13.71 -43.29
C PRO A 231 -4.49 -13.92 -42.57
N ASN A 232 -5.09 -15.09 -42.74
CA ASN A 232 -6.35 -15.52 -42.14
C ASN A 232 -6.19 -16.54 -41.00
N ALA A 233 -4.98 -16.72 -40.47
CA ALA A 233 -4.74 -17.61 -39.35
C ALA A 233 -5.59 -17.20 -38.12
N PRO A 234 -6.30 -18.13 -37.46
CA PRO A 234 -7.04 -17.86 -36.23
C PRO A 234 -6.17 -17.21 -35.15
N LEU A 235 -6.71 -16.23 -34.42
CA LEU A 235 -5.97 -15.44 -33.42
C LEU A 235 -5.32 -16.29 -32.31
N ASP A 236 -5.94 -17.43 -31.97
CA ASP A 236 -5.44 -18.39 -30.98
C ASP A 236 -4.27 -19.23 -31.50
N LYS A 237 -4.09 -19.30 -32.82
CA LYS A 237 -3.01 -20.04 -33.50
C LYS A 237 -1.90 -19.16 -34.04
N GLN A 238 -2.08 -17.84 -34.03
CA GLN A 238 -1.04 -16.90 -34.43
C GLN A 238 0.15 -17.00 -33.49
N VAL A 239 1.33 -17.10 -34.07
CA VAL A 239 2.63 -17.16 -33.39
C VAL A 239 3.61 -16.13 -33.94
N ASN A 240 3.29 -15.46 -35.04
CA ASN A 240 4.11 -14.42 -35.66
C ASN A 240 3.35 -13.10 -35.72
N HIS A 241 4.09 -12.00 -35.71
CA HIS A 241 3.50 -10.68 -35.89
C HIS A 241 2.80 -10.61 -37.26
N PRO A 242 1.58 -10.06 -37.33
CA PRO A 242 0.84 -10.02 -38.58
C PRO A 242 1.59 -9.19 -39.63
N LEU A 243 1.64 -9.69 -40.86
CA LEU A 243 2.10 -8.96 -42.05
C LEU A 243 0.90 -8.55 -42.90
N LEU A 244 1.15 -7.70 -43.91
CA LEU A 244 0.18 -7.21 -44.87
C LEU A 244 -0.92 -6.32 -44.24
N VAL A 245 -0.67 -5.85 -43.03
CA VAL A 245 -1.55 -4.91 -42.33
C VAL A 245 -1.28 -3.50 -42.84
N GLU A 246 -2.31 -2.83 -43.35
CA GLU A 246 -2.23 -1.46 -43.83
C GLU A 246 -2.07 -0.46 -42.68
N PHE A 247 -1.07 0.43 -42.81
CA PHE A 247 -0.91 1.56 -41.92
C PHE A 247 -1.88 2.69 -42.29
N LYS A 248 -2.77 3.05 -41.35
CA LYS A 248 -3.69 4.20 -41.51
C LYS A 248 -3.00 5.56 -41.50
N GLN A 249 -1.79 5.65 -40.96
CA GLN A 249 -0.99 6.87 -40.84
C GLN A 249 0.45 6.54 -41.23
N ASN A 250 1.19 7.52 -41.76
CA ASN A 250 2.58 7.31 -42.20
C ASN A 250 3.46 6.87 -41.00
N PRO A 251 4.02 5.65 -41.00
CA PRO A 251 4.79 5.11 -39.88
C PRO A 251 6.22 5.66 -39.78
N ASN A 252 6.65 6.54 -40.70
CA ASN A 252 7.97 7.16 -40.68
C ASN A 252 8.07 8.24 -39.58
N VAL A 253 8.12 7.82 -38.32
CA VAL A 253 8.26 8.69 -37.15
C VAL A 253 9.75 8.82 -36.78
N GLY A 254 10.24 10.05 -36.64
CA GLY A 254 11.61 10.32 -36.16
C GLY A 254 12.72 10.12 -37.21
N GLY A 255 12.44 10.31 -38.50
CA GLY A 255 13.45 10.37 -39.57
C GLY A 255 13.96 9.03 -40.09
N VAL A 256 13.55 7.90 -39.49
CA VAL A 256 13.89 6.55 -39.97
C VAL A 256 12.89 6.15 -41.06
N LYS A 257 13.37 5.98 -42.29
CA LYS A 257 12.54 5.55 -43.43
C LYS A 257 12.41 4.02 -43.40
N ILE A 258 11.23 3.50 -43.08
CA ILE A 258 10.95 2.06 -43.17
C ILE A 258 10.41 1.70 -44.56
N GLN A 259 10.75 0.51 -45.04
CA GLN A 259 10.25 0.03 -46.32
C GLN A 259 8.84 -0.56 -46.14
N LEU A 260 7.88 -0.04 -46.91
CA LEU A 260 6.49 -0.49 -46.89
C LEU A 260 6.14 -1.21 -48.18
N GLY A 261 5.19 -2.13 -48.08
CA GLY A 261 4.61 -2.83 -49.21
C GLY A 261 3.60 -1.97 -49.98
N PRO A 262 2.97 -2.55 -51.01
CA PRO A 262 1.81 -1.96 -51.68
C PRO A 262 0.73 -1.52 -50.67
N GLN A 263 0.03 -0.42 -50.95
CA GLN A 263 -1.00 0.15 -50.06
C GLN A 263 -0.49 0.47 -48.64
N ASN A 264 0.78 0.86 -48.48
CA ASN A 264 1.38 1.15 -47.17
C ASN A 264 1.21 -0.01 -46.17
N SER A 265 1.37 -1.24 -46.64
CA SER A 265 1.28 -2.43 -45.80
C SER A 265 2.59 -2.76 -45.09
N LEU A 266 2.48 -3.39 -43.91
CA LEU A 266 3.59 -3.91 -43.13
C LEU A 266 4.20 -5.15 -43.79
N GLU A 267 5.51 -5.12 -44.01
CA GLU A 267 6.29 -6.17 -44.68
C GLU A 267 7.48 -6.59 -43.80
N CYS A 268 8.17 -7.70 -44.14
CA CYS A 268 9.40 -8.11 -43.46
C CYS A 268 10.44 -6.97 -43.45
N LEU A 269 10.57 -6.26 -44.58
CA LEU A 269 11.50 -5.14 -44.75
C LEU A 269 11.09 -3.85 -44.01
N SER A 270 9.91 -3.83 -43.40
CA SER A 270 9.52 -2.74 -42.49
C SER A 270 10.28 -2.82 -41.16
N CYS A 271 10.65 -4.03 -40.73
CA CYS A 271 11.45 -4.27 -39.51
C CYS A 271 12.89 -4.69 -39.82
N HIS A 272 13.11 -5.31 -40.99
CA HIS A 272 14.40 -5.86 -41.37
C HIS A 272 15.10 -5.07 -42.48
N LYS A 273 16.43 -5.12 -42.47
CA LYS A 273 17.29 -4.58 -43.51
C LYS A 273 18.24 -5.68 -43.98
N VAL A 274 18.15 -6.04 -45.26
CA VAL A 274 18.91 -7.16 -45.86
C VAL A 274 20.40 -6.81 -45.98
N HIS A 275 20.70 -5.60 -46.43
CA HIS A 275 22.08 -5.15 -46.69
C HIS A 275 22.43 -3.94 -45.83
N GLN A 276 23.68 -3.89 -45.37
CA GLN A 276 24.30 -2.78 -44.65
C GLN A 276 23.50 -2.34 -43.41
N TYR A 277 23.02 -3.29 -42.60
CA TYR A 277 22.46 -3.00 -41.29
C TYR A 277 23.58 -2.68 -40.28
N GLU A 278 23.23 -2.02 -39.17
CA GLU A 278 24.21 -1.69 -38.13
C GLU A 278 24.80 -2.98 -37.52
N LYS A 279 26.13 -3.04 -37.38
CA LYS A 279 26.81 -4.22 -36.84
C LYS A 279 26.25 -4.59 -35.46
N GLY A 280 25.92 -5.86 -35.27
CA GLY A 280 25.31 -6.38 -34.03
C GLY A 280 23.79 -6.25 -33.95
N ASN A 281 23.14 -5.53 -34.88
CA ASN A 281 21.70 -5.30 -34.87
C ASN A 281 20.86 -6.41 -35.57
N LYS A 282 21.49 -7.53 -35.94
CA LYS A 282 20.84 -8.74 -36.48
C LYS A 282 19.81 -8.46 -37.60
N ALA A 283 20.23 -7.68 -38.60
CA ALA A 283 19.38 -7.33 -39.75
C ALA A 283 18.10 -6.53 -39.40
N LEU A 284 18.04 -5.82 -38.28
CA LEU A 284 16.94 -4.90 -37.97
C LEU A 284 17.22 -3.49 -38.52
N VAL A 285 16.15 -2.78 -38.92
CA VAL A 285 16.22 -1.37 -39.35
C VAL A 285 16.60 -0.42 -38.21
N LYS A 286 16.44 -0.87 -36.96
CA LYS A 286 16.78 -0.14 -35.73
C LYS A 286 17.04 -1.11 -34.59
N ASN A 287 17.72 -0.67 -33.53
CA ASN A 287 17.97 -1.50 -32.35
C ASN A 287 16.67 -2.02 -31.70
N LYS A 288 16.76 -3.18 -31.04
CA LYS A 288 15.61 -3.88 -30.45
C LYS A 288 14.84 -3.01 -29.45
N GLU A 289 15.54 -2.16 -28.72
CA GLU A 289 15.00 -1.28 -27.68
C GLU A 289 14.03 -0.24 -28.26
N SER A 290 14.33 0.28 -29.45
CA SER A 290 13.56 1.37 -30.06
C SER A 290 12.78 0.98 -31.31
N LEU A 291 12.99 -0.24 -31.85
CA LEU A 291 12.31 -0.74 -33.05
C LEU A 291 10.78 -0.63 -32.93
N CYS A 292 10.22 -1.13 -31.83
CA CYS A 292 8.78 -1.16 -31.61
C CYS A 292 8.18 0.26 -31.55
N GLN A 293 8.96 1.25 -31.12
CA GLN A 293 8.53 2.63 -30.95
C GLN A 293 8.30 3.34 -32.29
N LEU A 294 8.82 2.80 -33.40
CA LEU A 294 8.57 3.32 -34.73
C LEU A 294 7.07 3.27 -35.09
N CYS A 295 6.36 2.24 -34.61
CA CYS A 295 4.93 2.04 -34.88
C CYS A 295 4.05 2.11 -33.62
N HIS A 296 4.59 1.75 -32.44
CA HIS A 296 3.86 1.66 -31.17
C HIS A 296 4.31 2.71 -30.16
N ALA A 297 4.40 3.98 -30.61
CA ALA A 297 4.82 5.09 -29.75
C ALA A 297 3.90 5.29 -28.52
N ASP A 298 2.62 4.95 -28.63
CA ASP A 298 1.63 5.03 -27.54
C ASP A 298 1.88 4.03 -26.39
N LYS A 299 2.76 3.04 -26.61
CA LYS A 299 3.15 2.02 -25.62
C LYS A 299 4.36 2.42 -24.80
N THR A 300 4.96 3.58 -25.09
CA THR A 300 6.11 4.08 -24.38
C THR A 300 5.71 5.19 -23.43
N ASP A 301 6.17 5.11 -22.19
CA ASP A 301 6.09 6.22 -21.25
C ASP A 301 7.28 7.14 -21.49
N ARG A 302 7.15 8.09 -22.43
CA ARG A 302 8.18 9.11 -22.70
C ARG A 302 8.04 10.39 -21.86
N SER A 303 7.14 10.44 -20.88
CA SER A 303 6.86 11.69 -20.17
C SER A 303 7.56 11.79 -18.82
N SER A 304 8.15 12.96 -18.59
CA SER A 304 8.66 13.52 -17.32
C SER A 304 7.54 13.86 -16.33
N ILE A 305 6.44 13.11 -16.36
CA ILE A 305 5.29 13.31 -15.48
C ILE A 305 5.44 12.37 -14.29
N ALA A 306 5.11 12.87 -13.10
CA ALA A 306 5.21 12.13 -11.83
C ALA A 306 4.71 10.68 -11.95
N ASP A 307 5.43 9.75 -11.32
CA ASP A 307 5.34 8.29 -11.49
C ASP A 307 3.94 7.67 -11.42
N TRP A 308 2.96 8.36 -10.84
CA TRP A 308 1.60 7.86 -10.58
C TRP A 308 0.61 8.04 -11.74
N GLN A 309 0.96 8.76 -12.82
CA GLN A 309 0.08 8.92 -14.01
C GLN A 309 0.42 7.97 -15.16
N LYS A 310 1.42 7.09 -14.98
CA LYS A 310 1.88 6.16 -16.01
C LYS A 310 0.80 5.14 -16.34
N ALA A 311 0.33 5.18 -17.58
CA ALA A 311 -0.67 4.25 -18.10
C ALA A 311 -0.06 2.96 -18.67
N ASN A 312 1.27 2.88 -18.73
CA ASN A 312 2.00 1.73 -19.22
C ASN A 312 3.04 1.25 -18.19
N HIS A 313 3.45 0.00 -18.32
CA HIS A 313 4.51 -0.58 -17.52
C HIS A 313 5.84 0.12 -17.86
N PRO A 314 6.66 0.48 -16.85
CA PRO A 314 7.91 1.18 -17.11
C PRO A 314 8.87 0.35 -17.96
N LEU A 315 9.59 1.04 -18.85
CA LEU A 315 10.68 0.52 -19.67
C LEU A 315 12.02 1.09 -19.18
N TYR A 316 13.12 0.43 -19.53
CA TYR A 316 14.50 0.80 -19.19
C TYR A 316 14.83 0.76 -17.69
N VAL A 317 13.99 0.08 -16.90
CA VAL A 317 14.22 -0.14 -15.47
C VAL A 317 14.94 -1.47 -15.27
N LYS A 318 15.97 -1.50 -14.42
CA LYS A 318 16.72 -2.72 -14.09
C LYS A 318 15.84 -3.70 -13.31
N TYR A 319 15.91 -4.97 -13.66
CA TYR A 319 15.24 -6.05 -12.93
C TYR A 319 16.26 -7.09 -12.45
N ARG A 320 15.87 -7.86 -11.43
CA ARG A 320 16.66 -8.99 -10.92
C ARG A 320 16.02 -10.29 -11.38
N LEU A 321 16.78 -11.11 -12.09
CA LEU A 321 16.35 -12.45 -12.46
C LEU A 321 16.47 -13.41 -11.27
N ASP A 322 15.41 -14.19 -11.01
CA ASP A 322 15.51 -15.38 -10.16
C ASP A 322 16.28 -16.47 -10.95
N PRO A 323 17.44 -16.95 -10.46
CA PRO A 323 18.19 -18.01 -11.13
C PRO A 323 17.39 -19.30 -11.34
N ALA A 324 16.31 -19.51 -10.57
CA ALA A 324 15.44 -20.67 -10.68
C ALA A 324 14.29 -20.49 -11.69
N SER A 325 14.13 -19.32 -12.33
CA SER A 325 13.08 -19.13 -13.33
C SER A 325 13.35 -19.96 -14.57
N GLN A 326 12.34 -20.71 -15.01
CA GLN A 326 12.39 -21.48 -16.26
C GLN A 326 12.17 -20.61 -17.50
N VAL A 327 11.71 -19.37 -17.34
CA VAL A 327 11.45 -18.44 -18.45
C VAL A 327 12.71 -17.63 -18.74
N LYS A 328 13.33 -17.88 -19.90
CA LYS A 328 14.46 -17.09 -20.38
C LYS A 328 13.96 -15.76 -20.95
N LEU A 329 14.16 -14.66 -20.22
CA LEU A 329 13.81 -13.32 -20.67
C LEU A 329 14.92 -12.73 -21.56
N ASP A 330 14.53 -12.05 -22.64
CA ASP A 330 15.44 -11.22 -23.44
C ASP A 330 15.58 -9.88 -22.69
N GLY A 331 16.65 -9.74 -21.90
CA GLY A 331 16.97 -8.56 -21.10
C GLY A 331 17.91 -7.60 -21.84
N GLY A 332 17.70 -6.29 -21.66
CA GLY A 332 18.55 -5.28 -22.27
C GLY A 332 19.90 -5.25 -21.57
N PRO A 333 20.80 -4.35 -21.97
CA PRO A 333 22.04 -4.11 -21.21
C PRO A 333 21.72 -3.95 -19.71
N ASP A 334 22.50 -4.60 -18.85
CA ASP A 334 22.32 -4.65 -17.38
C ASP A 334 20.99 -5.23 -16.87
N ASN A 335 20.35 -6.16 -17.60
CA ASN A 335 19.03 -6.70 -17.25
C ASN A 335 17.99 -5.58 -17.10
N THR A 336 17.86 -4.74 -18.12
CA THR A 336 16.81 -3.72 -18.19
C THR A 336 15.57 -4.25 -18.90
N VAL A 337 14.39 -3.86 -18.45
CA VAL A 337 13.11 -4.23 -19.09
C VAL A 337 12.91 -3.41 -20.36
N TYR A 338 12.61 -4.05 -21.48
CA TYR A 338 12.18 -3.42 -22.73
C TYR A 338 11.12 -4.30 -23.42
N CYS A 339 10.66 -3.93 -24.62
CA CYS A 339 9.54 -4.60 -25.28
C CYS A 339 9.75 -6.12 -25.43
N PHE A 340 10.94 -6.56 -25.88
CA PHE A 340 11.22 -7.98 -26.08
C PHE A 340 11.46 -8.78 -24.79
N THR A 341 11.56 -8.12 -23.63
CA THR A 341 11.59 -8.82 -22.35
C THR A 341 10.29 -9.59 -22.12
N CYS A 342 9.16 -9.01 -22.52
CA CYS A 342 7.85 -9.66 -22.41
C CYS A 342 7.34 -10.18 -23.75
N HIS A 343 7.72 -9.53 -24.86
CA HIS A 343 7.21 -9.85 -26.19
C HIS A 343 8.18 -10.67 -27.04
N LYS A 344 7.60 -11.47 -27.93
CA LYS A 344 8.32 -12.17 -28.99
C LYS A 344 7.57 -11.92 -30.31
N VAL A 345 8.26 -11.37 -31.29
CA VAL A 345 7.65 -10.97 -32.58
C VAL A 345 7.41 -12.20 -33.47
N HIS A 346 8.28 -13.19 -33.40
CA HIS A 346 8.14 -14.43 -34.15
C HIS A 346 8.10 -15.64 -33.24
N GLN A 347 7.32 -16.65 -33.61
CA GLN A 347 7.11 -17.90 -32.88
C GLN A 347 6.86 -17.67 -31.37
N HIS A 348 6.00 -16.71 -31.02
CA HIS A 348 5.52 -16.49 -29.67
C HIS A 348 4.54 -17.60 -29.24
N ALA A 349 4.18 -17.64 -27.97
CA ALA A 349 3.22 -18.62 -27.49
C ALA A 349 1.85 -18.39 -28.19
N PRO A 350 1.21 -19.44 -28.74
CA PRO A 350 -0.09 -19.29 -29.39
C PRO A 350 -1.12 -18.62 -28.48
N GLY A 351 -1.92 -17.71 -29.04
CA GLY A 351 -3.01 -17.03 -28.32
C GLY A 351 -2.58 -15.97 -27.29
N THR A 352 -1.28 -15.69 -27.13
CA THR A 352 -0.81 -14.74 -26.10
C THR A 352 -0.66 -13.29 -26.56
N LYS A 353 -1.03 -12.98 -27.82
CA LYS A 353 -0.82 -11.64 -28.44
C LYS A 353 0.65 -11.19 -28.35
N ALA A 354 1.54 -12.00 -28.93
CA ALA A 354 2.98 -11.74 -28.99
C ALA A 354 3.71 -11.77 -27.64
N LEU A 355 3.21 -12.45 -26.59
CA LEU A 355 3.98 -12.64 -25.35
C LEU A 355 4.92 -13.84 -25.49
N ALA A 356 6.12 -13.70 -24.91
CA ALA A 356 7.13 -14.76 -24.85
C ALA A 356 6.68 -16.00 -24.05
N GLY A 357 5.64 -15.87 -23.22
CA GLY A 357 5.02 -16.95 -22.47
C GLY A 357 3.60 -16.59 -22.01
N GLN A 358 3.00 -17.47 -21.21
CA GLN A 358 1.73 -17.18 -20.54
C GLN A 358 1.89 -15.99 -19.58
N ARG A 359 0.85 -15.15 -19.46
CA ARG A 359 0.93 -13.85 -18.79
C ARG A 359 1.32 -13.95 -17.31
N ASP A 360 0.63 -14.76 -16.52
CA ASP A 360 0.88 -14.82 -15.07
C ASP A 360 2.27 -15.41 -14.73
N PRO A 361 2.73 -16.52 -15.34
CA PRO A 361 4.11 -17.00 -15.17
C PRO A 361 5.17 -15.97 -15.59
N LEU A 362 4.89 -15.17 -16.63
CA LEU A 362 5.79 -14.11 -17.07
C LEU A 362 5.92 -13.02 -16.00
N CYS A 363 4.80 -12.55 -15.43
CA CYS A 363 4.81 -11.61 -14.29
C CYS A 363 5.57 -12.18 -13.09
N ALA A 364 5.33 -13.45 -12.75
CA ALA A 364 5.94 -14.12 -11.60
C ALA A 364 7.46 -14.27 -11.70
N THR A 365 8.04 -14.18 -12.91
CA THR A 365 9.50 -14.20 -13.11
C THR A 365 10.19 -13.01 -12.43
N CYS A 366 9.52 -11.86 -12.34
CA CYS A 366 10.02 -10.66 -11.67
C CYS A 366 9.26 -10.35 -10.36
N HIS A 367 7.98 -10.71 -10.28
CA HIS A 367 7.06 -10.37 -9.16
C HIS A 367 6.61 -11.62 -8.37
N LYS A 368 7.55 -12.53 -8.10
CA LYS A 368 7.29 -13.82 -7.41
C LYS A 368 6.54 -13.66 -6.08
N ALA A 369 6.92 -12.65 -5.29
CA ALA A 369 6.28 -12.39 -4.00
C ALA A 369 4.81 -11.96 -4.16
N GLN A 370 4.50 -11.19 -5.21
CA GLN A 370 3.13 -10.76 -5.50
C GLN A 370 2.27 -11.89 -6.08
N TYR A 371 2.88 -12.90 -6.70
CA TYR A 371 2.17 -14.07 -7.24
C TYR A 371 1.61 -15.01 -6.15
N LEU A 372 1.84 -14.70 -4.86
CA LEU A 372 1.16 -15.35 -3.74
C LEU A 372 -0.35 -15.08 -3.69
N VAL A 373 -0.85 -14.12 -4.49
CA VAL A 373 -2.28 -13.81 -4.64
C VAL A 373 -3.07 -14.94 -5.29
N ASP A 374 -2.38 -15.79 -6.06
CA ASP A 374 -2.95 -16.95 -6.72
C ASP A 374 -3.68 -17.85 -5.72
N ASN A 375 -4.88 -18.31 -6.09
CA ASN A 375 -5.73 -19.15 -5.24
C ASN A 375 -6.19 -18.52 -3.91
N THR A 376 -6.13 -17.18 -3.77
CA THR A 376 -6.69 -16.44 -2.61
C THR A 376 -8.06 -15.82 -2.96
N ASP A 377 -8.72 -15.18 -1.98
CA ASP A 377 -9.98 -14.45 -2.24
C ASP A 377 -9.85 -13.31 -3.27
N HIS A 378 -8.65 -12.77 -3.45
CA HIS A 378 -8.35 -11.77 -4.48
C HIS A 378 -7.95 -12.38 -5.83
N ASP A 379 -7.99 -13.70 -5.95
CA ASP A 379 -7.93 -14.37 -7.25
C ASP A 379 -9.30 -14.28 -7.94
N LEU A 380 -9.53 -13.15 -8.62
CA LEU A 380 -10.77 -12.89 -9.33
C LEU A 380 -10.98 -13.84 -10.51
N SER A 381 -9.96 -14.59 -10.96
CA SER A 381 -10.17 -15.65 -11.95
C SER A 381 -11.01 -16.80 -11.38
N ILE A 382 -11.04 -16.93 -10.05
CA ILE A 382 -11.85 -17.89 -9.29
C ILE A 382 -13.10 -17.20 -8.74
N THR A 383 -12.93 -16.09 -8.01
CA THR A 383 -14.02 -15.47 -7.24
C THR A 383 -14.96 -14.60 -8.08
N ALA A 384 -14.51 -14.13 -9.25
CA ALA A 384 -15.26 -13.22 -10.12
C ALA A 384 -14.90 -13.38 -11.61
N LYS A 385 -14.90 -14.62 -12.10
CA LYS A 385 -14.36 -15.03 -13.41
C LYS A 385 -14.89 -14.25 -14.63
N ASP A 386 -16.15 -13.80 -14.55
CA ASP A 386 -16.87 -13.12 -15.63
C ASP A 386 -16.72 -11.59 -15.60
N GLU A 387 -16.02 -11.07 -14.59
CA GLU A 387 -15.64 -9.66 -14.55
C GLU A 387 -14.76 -9.31 -15.75
N ILE A 388 -14.80 -8.04 -16.15
CA ILE A 388 -14.00 -7.53 -17.25
C ILE A 388 -13.03 -6.45 -16.77
N ASN A 389 -11.83 -6.47 -17.33
CA ASN A 389 -10.85 -5.40 -17.14
C ASN A 389 -11.07 -4.24 -18.13
N VAL A 390 -10.27 -3.18 -18.00
CA VAL A 390 -10.32 -1.96 -18.84
C VAL A 390 -10.08 -2.24 -20.32
N LEU A 391 -9.41 -3.35 -20.65
CA LEU A 391 -9.19 -3.81 -22.02
C LEU A 391 -10.35 -4.68 -22.55
N LYS A 392 -11.47 -4.76 -21.81
CA LYS A 392 -12.65 -5.58 -22.12
C LYS A 392 -12.34 -7.09 -22.20
N GLN A 393 -11.36 -7.57 -21.44
CA GLN A 393 -11.03 -9.00 -21.36
C GLN A 393 -11.73 -9.62 -20.14
N PRO A 394 -12.40 -10.77 -20.29
CA PRO A 394 -12.88 -11.56 -19.16
C PRO A 394 -11.72 -12.01 -18.26
N ILE A 395 -11.87 -11.93 -16.94
CA ILE A 395 -10.77 -12.27 -16.01
C ILE A 395 -10.36 -13.74 -16.12
N LYS A 396 -11.31 -14.66 -16.36
CA LYS A 396 -11.03 -16.09 -16.59
C LYS A 396 -9.98 -16.37 -17.68
N GLU A 397 -9.88 -15.47 -18.67
CA GLU A 397 -8.92 -15.55 -19.78
C GLU A 397 -7.70 -14.66 -19.57
N ALA A 398 -7.86 -13.55 -18.84
CA ALA A 398 -6.81 -12.56 -18.65
C ALA A 398 -5.79 -12.95 -17.56
N GLY A 399 -6.16 -13.85 -16.64
CA GLY A 399 -5.31 -14.32 -15.55
C GLY A 399 -5.41 -13.47 -14.28
N VAL A 400 -4.81 -13.97 -13.19
CA VAL A 400 -4.94 -13.41 -11.84
C VAL A 400 -4.41 -11.97 -11.74
N CYS A 401 -3.28 -11.69 -12.39
CA CYS A 401 -2.68 -10.35 -12.34
C CYS A 401 -3.55 -9.33 -13.07
N SER A 402 -4.18 -9.73 -14.17
CA SER A 402 -4.92 -8.83 -15.07
C SER A 402 -6.27 -8.37 -14.54
N ALA A 403 -6.71 -8.96 -13.44
CA ALA A 403 -7.86 -8.48 -12.67
C ALA A 403 -7.59 -7.11 -12.04
N CYS A 404 -6.33 -6.85 -11.66
CA CYS A 404 -5.92 -5.64 -10.94
C CYS A 404 -4.89 -4.81 -11.68
N HIS A 405 -4.01 -5.42 -12.47
CA HIS A 405 -2.88 -4.78 -13.14
C HIS A 405 -2.87 -5.04 -14.65
N ILE A 406 -2.81 -3.98 -15.45
CA ILE A 406 -2.72 -4.05 -16.91
C ILE A 406 -1.47 -3.32 -17.39
N PRO A 407 -0.52 -4.00 -18.08
CA PRO A 407 0.74 -3.37 -18.51
C PRO A 407 0.61 -2.22 -19.51
N HIS A 408 -0.51 -2.10 -20.24
CA HIS A 408 -0.70 -1.06 -21.25
C HIS A 408 -2.11 -0.49 -21.23
N LYS A 409 -2.25 0.84 -21.31
CA LYS A 409 -3.54 1.54 -21.24
C LYS A 409 -4.29 1.28 -19.91
N ALA A 410 -3.56 1.23 -18.81
CA ALA A 410 -4.12 1.17 -17.47
C ALA A 410 -4.87 2.45 -17.08
N THR A 411 -5.70 2.36 -16.05
CA THR A 411 -6.48 3.48 -15.52
C THR A 411 -5.77 4.13 -14.32
N GLY A 412 -4.72 4.91 -14.58
CA GLY A 412 -3.99 5.66 -13.56
C GLY A 412 -2.90 4.84 -12.84
N PRO A 413 -2.60 5.13 -11.57
CA PRO A 413 -1.44 4.58 -10.86
C PRO A 413 -1.52 3.07 -10.68
N TYR A 414 -0.36 2.46 -10.39
CA TYR A 414 -0.23 1.01 -10.14
C TYR A 414 -0.77 0.13 -11.27
N LEU A 415 -0.82 0.64 -12.50
CA LEU A 415 -1.32 -0.09 -13.65
C LEU A 415 -2.78 -0.57 -13.49
N TRP A 416 -3.63 0.19 -12.79
CA TRP A 416 -4.95 -0.27 -12.38
C TRP A 416 -5.84 -0.74 -13.56
N ALA A 417 -6.35 -1.97 -13.44
CA ALA A 417 -7.08 -2.68 -14.48
C ALA A 417 -8.56 -2.32 -14.58
N ARG A 418 -9.11 -1.54 -13.62
CA ARG A 418 -10.55 -1.29 -13.53
C ARG A 418 -10.87 0.13 -13.98
N LYS A 419 -12.00 0.29 -14.66
CA LYS A 419 -12.47 1.60 -15.11
C LYS A 419 -12.93 2.43 -13.91
N VAL A 420 -12.37 3.62 -13.76
CA VAL A 420 -12.84 4.63 -12.81
C VAL A 420 -13.36 5.85 -13.57
N LYS A 421 -14.37 6.53 -13.00
CA LYS A 421 -15.00 7.70 -13.64
C LYS A 421 -14.00 8.85 -13.82
N ASP A 422 -13.17 9.06 -12.81
CA ASP A 422 -12.13 10.08 -12.81
C ASP A 422 -10.80 9.44 -12.34
N PRO A 423 -9.85 9.17 -13.25
CA PRO A 423 -8.53 8.64 -12.88
C PRO A 423 -7.74 9.55 -11.93
N ALA A 424 -7.94 10.88 -11.99
CA ALA A 424 -7.28 11.81 -11.08
C ALA A 424 -7.79 11.65 -9.63
N SER A 425 -8.99 11.10 -9.46
CA SER A 425 -9.53 10.78 -8.14
C SER A 425 -8.76 9.64 -7.44
N LEU A 426 -7.96 8.84 -8.13
CA LEU A 426 -7.12 7.75 -7.58
C LEU A 426 -5.86 8.25 -6.86
N SER A 427 -5.97 9.36 -6.17
CA SER A 427 -4.89 10.02 -5.42
C SER A 427 -4.36 9.21 -4.22
N SER A 428 -4.97 8.07 -3.89
CA SER A 428 -4.65 7.23 -2.73
C SER A 428 -4.87 5.74 -3.05
N PRO A 429 -4.00 4.83 -2.58
CA PRO A 429 -4.18 3.39 -2.72
C PRO A 429 -5.51 2.86 -2.15
N SER A 430 -6.05 3.46 -1.09
CA SER A 430 -7.31 3.00 -0.49
C SER A 430 -8.49 3.15 -1.45
N LYS A 431 -8.47 4.17 -2.31
CA LYS A 431 -9.53 4.38 -3.32
C LYS A 431 -9.57 3.27 -4.37
N LEU A 432 -8.43 2.65 -4.68
CA LEU A 432 -8.37 1.49 -5.58
C LEU A 432 -9.17 0.31 -4.99
N CYS A 433 -8.96 0.04 -3.70
CA CYS A 433 -9.70 -1.00 -2.97
C CYS A 433 -11.21 -0.74 -3.01
N LEU A 434 -11.62 0.52 -2.79
CA LEU A 434 -13.02 0.93 -2.77
C LEU A 434 -13.71 0.89 -4.15
N THR A 435 -12.97 0.74 -5.26
CA THR A 435 -13.58 0.48 -6.57
C THR A 435 -14.32 -0.86 -6.62
N CYS A 436 -13.90 -1.83 -5.79
CA CYS A 436 -14.53 -3.15 -5.68
C CYS A 436 -15.26 -3.32 -4.35
N HIS A 437 -14.72 -2.78 -3.25
CA HIS A 437 -15.30 -2.86 -1.90
C HIS A 437 -16.33 -1.75 -1.65
N ASN A 438 -17.41 -1.75 -2.43
CA ASN A 438 -18.56 -0.87 -2.26
C ASN A 438 -19.86 -1.62 -2.54
N ASP A 439 -21.00 -1.04 -2.19
CA ASP A 439 -22.33 -1.69 -2.27
C ASP A 439 -22.70 -2.23 -3.65
N LYS A 440 -22.07 -1.74 -4.73
CA LYS A 440 -22.33 -2.16 -6.12
C LYS A 440 -21.10 -2.78 -6.79
N GLY A 441 -19.98 -2.91 -6.08
CA GLY A 441 -18.74 -3.46 -6.61
C GLY A 441 -18.72 -4.99 -6.50
N THR A 442 -17.73 -5.60 -7.16
CA THR A 442 -17.54 -7.07 -7.15
C THR A 442 -17.36 -7.64 -5.74
N ALA A 443 -16.86 -6.84 -4.80
CA ALA A 443 -16.69 -7.21 -3.39
C ALA A 443 -17.77 -6.62 -2.46
N ALA A 444 -18.99 -6.39 -2.96
CA ALA A 444 -20.10 -5.81 -2.18
C ALA A 444 -20.45 -6.56 -0.89
N LYS A 445 -20.10 -7.86 -0.81
CA LYS A 445 -20.29 -8.67 0.41
C LYS A 445 -19.26 -8.35 1.52
N LYS A 446 -18.21 -7.60 1.22
CA LYS A 446 -17.05 -7.33 2.10
C LYS A 446 -16.67 -5.85 2.13
N ILE A 447 -17.59 -4.97 2.55
CA ILE A 447 -17.33 -3.52 2.64
C ILE A 447 -16.76 -3.12 4.02
N VAL A 448 -16.14 -1.94 4.14
CA VAL A 448 -15.53 -1.48 5.41
C VAL A 448 -16.55 -0.94 6.44
N GLY A 449 -17.80 -0.71 6.05
CA GLY A 449 -18.88 -0.24 6.94
C GLY A 449 -18.72 1.20 7.41
N ARG A 450 -19.72 1.72 8.15
CA ARG A 450 -19.74 3.12 8.63
C ARG A 450 -18.70 3.39 9.73
N PHE A 451 -18.59 2.48 10.69
CA PHE A 451 -17.64 2.56 11.77
C PHE A 451 -16.44 1.68 11.43
N THR A 452 -15.43 2.30 10.84
CA THR A 452 -14.20 1.65 10.42
C THR A 452 -13.00 2.42 10.94
N HIS A 453 -11.88 1.72 11.12
CA HIS A 453 -10.60 2.31 11.42
C HIS A 453 -10.25 3.33 10.33
N PRO A 454 -9.81 4.54 10.71
CA PRO A 454 -9.57 5.60 9.74
C PRO A 454 -8.37 5.27 8.84
N VAL A 455 -8.44 5.76 7.62
CA VAL A 455 -7.36 5.81 6.61
C VAL A 455 -7.23 7.26 6.15
N ASP A 456 -6.21 7.56 5.36
CA ASP A 456 -5.84 8.92 4.96
C ASP A 456 -5.44 9.82 6.16
N VAL A 457 -4.94 9.20 7.22
CA VAL A 457 -4.51 9.89 8.45
C VAL A 457 -3.01 10.17 8.36
N ALA A 458 -2.63 11.44 8.53
CA ALA A 458 -1.22 11.84 8.56
C ALA A 458 -0.51 11.23 9.78
N MET A 459 0.63 10.60 9.53
CA MET A 459 1.45 9.94 10.56
C MET A 459 2.93 10.17 10.26
N LYS A 460 3.73 10.38 11.31
CA LYS A 460 5.18 10.44 11.18
C LYS A 460 5.77 9.03 11.28
N ALA A 461 6.85 8.78 10.55
CA ALA A 461 7.46 7.45 10.48
C ALA A 461 8.05 6.98 11.83
N ASP A 462 8.47 7.90 12.70
CA ASP A 462 8.97 7.61 14.06
C ASP A 462 7.86 7.17 15.03
N GLN A 463 6.60 7.40 14.70
CA GLN A 463 5.45 6.90 15.46
C GLN A 463 5.16 5.41 15.19
N LEU A 464 5.81 4.81 14.19
CA LEU A 464 5.69 3.40 13.84
C LEU A 464 6.87 2.62 14.39
N LYS A 465 6.59 1.56 15.15
CA LYS A 465 7.63 0.65 15.65
C LYS A 465 8.24 -0.21 14.53
N ASP A 466 7.48 -0.47 13.47
CA ASP A 466 7.87 -1.33 12.35
C ASP A 466 7.43 -0.74 11.00
N PRO A 467 8.05 0.38 10.56
CA PRO A 467 7.69 1.05 9.31
C PRO A 467 8.10 0.22 8.07
N LYS A 468 8.93 -0.81 8.22
CA LYS A 468 9.31 -1.72 7.13
C LYS A 468 8.18 -2.68 6.80
N THR A 469 7.52 -3.23 7.82
CA THR A 469 6.36 -4.12 7.63
C THR A 469 5.07 -3.35 7.38
N LEU A 470 4.90 -2.18 7.99
CA LEU A 470 3.70 -1.35 7.88
C LEU A 470 4.03 -0.04 7.15
N PRO A 471 4.02 -0.04 5.80
CA PRO A 471 4.43 1.12 5.02
C PRO A 471 3.43 2.26 5.13
N LEU A 472 3.94 3.49 5.28
CA LEU A 472 3.19 4.71 5.05
C LEU A 472 3.27 5.11 3.57
N TYR A 473 2.27 5.83 3.11
CA TYR A 473 2.17 6.32 1.74
C TYR A 473 2.36 7.82 1.70
N THR A 474 3.17 8.30 0.76
CA THR A 474 3.44 9.72 0.61
C THR A 474 2.44 10.34 -0.36
N LYS A 475 1.69 11.33 0.11
CA LYS A 475 0.85 12.20 -0.73
C LYS A 475 1.69 13.06 -1.65
N THR A 476 1.05 13.66 -2.65
CA THR A 476 1.72 14.57 -3.61
C THR A 476 2.35 15.80 -2.96
N ASP A 477 1.87 16.20 -1.77
CA ASP A 477 2.42 17.31 -0.97
C ASP A 477 3.57 16.88 -0.04
N GLY A 478 3.99 15.62 -0.08
CA GLY A 478 5.05 15.06 0.77
C GLY A 478 4.56 14.50 2.12
N THR A 479 3.28 14.63 2.45
CA THR A 479 2.73 14.12 3.71
C THR A 479 2.69 12.59 3.72
N ALA A 480 3.26 11.96 4.74
CA ALA A 480 3.12 10.52 4.97
C ALA A 480 1.75 10.23 5.63
N VAL A 481 0.99 9.33 5.03
CA VAL A 481 -0.35 8.93 5.48
C VAL A 481 -0.49 7.41 5.60
N MET A 482 -1.32 6.98 6.54
CA MET A 482 -1.74 5.59 6.68
C MET A 482 -2.89 5.28 5.71
N GLU A 483 -2.79 4.15 5.02
CA GLU A 483 -3.76 3.69 4.02
C GLU A 483 -4.19 2.24 4.30
N CYS A 484 -5.22 1.72 3.60
CA CYS A 484 -5.60 0.30 3.71
C CYS A 484 -4.40 -0.63 3.52
N HIS A 485 -3.52 -0.29 2.58
CA HIS A 485 -2.32 -1.07 2.29
C HIS A 485 -1.21 -0.95 3.34
N THR A 486 -1.33 -0.06 4.33
CA THR A 486 -0.42 -0.04 5.48
C THR A 486 -0.60 -1.29 6.33
N CYS A 487 -1.85 -1.74 6.51
CA CYS A 487 -2.18 -2.94 7.27
C CYS A 487 -2.37 -4.17 6.38
N HIS A 488 -2.81 -3.99 5.13
CA HIS A 488 -3.09 -5.09 4.20
C HIS A 488 -2.06 -5.17 3.06
N ASP A 489 -1.71 -6.39 2.67
CA ASP A 489 -1.04 -6.71 1.42
C ASP A 489 -1.98 -7.58 0.58
N PRO A 490 -2.65 -7.02 -0.44
CA PRO A 490 -3.63 -7.77 -1.23
C PRO A 490 -3.02 -8.98 -1.95
N HIS A 491 -1.69 -9.09 -2.00
CA HIS A 491 -0.99 -10.19 -2.64
C HIS A 491 -0.72 -11.38 -1.72
N ARG A 492 -0.92 -11.26 -0.41
CA ARG A 492 -0.50 -12.31 0.53
C ARG A 492 -1.58 -12.56 1.56
N TRP A 493 -2.22 -13.72 1.49
CA TRP A 493 -3.31 -14.12 2.39
C TRP A 493 -2.94 -14.09 3.88
N ASP A 494 -1.73 -14.55 4.21
CA ASP A 494 -1.23 -14.70 5.58
C ASP A 494 0.21 -14.18 5.71
N ALA A 495 0.43 -13.29 6.67
CA ALA A 495 1.73 -12.67 6.91
C ALA A 495 2.88 -13.64 7.24
N ALA A 496 2.57 -14.77 7.87
CA ALA A 496 3.59 -15.74 8.31
C ALA A 496 3.81 -16.88 7.29
N SER A 497 3.05 -16.90 6.20
CA SER A 497 3.10 -17.92 5.17
C SER A 497 3.65 -17.35 3.86
N GLY A 498 4.61 -18.05 3.25
CA GLY A 498 5.05 -17.82 1.88
C GLY A 498 4.30 -18.67 0.85
N ARG A 499 3.12 -19.19 1.20
CA ARG A 499 2.31 -20.07 0.34
C ARG A 499 1.14 -19.29 -0.27
N LYS A 500 0.76 -19.72 -1.48
CA LYS A 500 -0.47 -19.33 -2.16
C LYS A 500 -1.71 -19.74 -1.35
N GLY A 501 -2.87 -19.21 -1.72
CA GLY A 501 -4.12 -19.60 -1.09
C GLY A 501 -4.53 -21.05 -1.40
N THR A 502 -5.59 -21.51 -0.74
CA THR A 502 -6.11 -22.89 -0.84
C THR A 502 -7.02 -23.10 -2.05
N GLY A 503 -7.37 -22.04 -2.78
CA GLY A 503 -8.32 -22.06 -3.89
C GLY A 503 -9.78 -22.15 -3.45
N ILE A 504 -10.01 -22.15 -2.13
CA ILE A 504 -11.33 -22.13 -1.50
C ILE A 504 -11.51 -20.73 -0.88
N ASN A 505 -12.69 -20.16 -1.05
CA ASN A 505 -13.04 -18.87 -0.45
C ASN A 505 -13.23 -19.05 1.06
N ASP A 506 -12.12 -18.96 1.78
CA ASP A 506 -12.04 -19.14 3.23
C ASP A 506 -12.23 -17.78 3.91
N GLU A 507 -13.15 -17.71 4.88
CA GLU A 507 -13.36 -16.46 5.62
C GLU A 507 -12.09 -16.06 6.39
N GLY A 508 -11.67 -14.81 6.18
CA GLY A 508 -10.51 -14.25 6.84
C GLY A 508 -10.64 -14.17 8.37
N THR A 509 -9.52 -14.32 9.07
CA THR A 509 -9.41 -14.17 10.53
C THR A 509 -8.42 -13.06 10.90
N SER A 510 -8.19 -12.83 12.19
CA SER A 510 -7.17 -11.88 12.65
C SER A 510 -5.73 -12.35 12.41
N LEU A 511 -5.55 -13.60 11.96
CA LEU A 511 -4.27 -14.18 11.55
C LEU A 511 -4.08 -14.19 10.03
N THR A 512 -5.16 -14.04 9.25
CA THR A 512 -5.15 -14.07 7.78
C THR A 512 -5.73 -12.75 7.24
N SER A 513 -6.61 -12.75 6.23
CA SER A 513 -7.27 -11.54 5.70
C SER A 513 -6.31 -10.54 5.08
N PHE A 514 -5.26 -11.03 4.43
CA PHE A 514 -4.29 -10.18 3.74
C PHE A 514 -3.48 -9.28 4.66
N LEU A 515 -3.37 -9.57 5.96
CA LEU A 515 -2.64 -8.69 6.87
C LEU A 515 -1.13 -8.69 6.59
N ARG A 516 -0.50 -7.52 6.75
CA ARG A 516 0.97 -7.39 6.72
C ARG A 516 1.63 -7.95 7.96
N LYS A 517 0.90 -7.90 9.07
CA LYS A 517 1.28 -8.42 10.38
C LYS A 517 0.04 -9.01 11.05
N ARG A 518 0.15 -10.23 11.59
CA ARG A 518 -0.97 -10.89 12.27
C ARG A 518 -1.40 -10.08 13.50
N SER A 519 -2.69 -10.12 13.81
CA SER A 519 -3.28 -9.58 15.03
C SER A 519 -3.86 -10.73 15.87
N GLY A 520 -2.96 -11.58 16.40
CA GLY A 520 -3.33 -12.72 17.23
C GLY A 520 -3.55 -12.35 18.69
N SER A 521 -3.36 -13.30 19.59
CA SER A 521 -3.42 -13.09 21.04
C SER A 521 -2.50 -11.97 21.53
N ASP A 522 -1.35 -11.78 20.88
CA ASP A 522 -0.37 -10.72 21.16
C ASP A 522 -0.77 -9.33 20.63
N SER A 523 -1.85 -9.22 19.84
CA SER A 523 -2.31 -7.97 19.19
C SER A 523 -1.18 -7.18 18.51
N ALA A 524 -0.17 -7.87 17.97
CA ALA A 524 1.10 -7.24 17.56
C ALA A 524 0.95 -6.21 16.42
N LEU A 525 -0.11 -6.33 15.60
CA LEU A 525 -0.47 -5.31 14.62
C LEU A 525 -0.83 -3.99 15.30
N CYS A 526 -1.81 -4.00 16.21
CA CYS A 526 -2.29 -2.81 16.92
C CYS A 526 -1.17 -2.15 17.73
N ALA A 527 -0.36 -2.96 18.43
CA ALA A 527 0.78 -2.48 19.21
C ALA A 527 1.83 -1.76 18.35
N SER A 528 1.84 -1.93 17.02
CA SER A 528 2.81 -1.24 16.17
C SER A 528 2.57 0.28 16.09
N CYS A 529 1.37 0.74 16.44
CA CYS A 529 0.96 2.15 16.47
C CYS A 529 0.39 2.59 17.84
N HIS A 530 -0.28 1.69 18.57
CA HIS A 530 -1.01 1.98 19.81
C HIS A 530 -0.31 1.37 21.05
N MET A 531 1.00 1.63 21.19
CA MET A 531 1.82 1.02 22.24
C MET A 531 1.33 1.35 23.66
N GLU A 532 0.92 2.60 23.91
CA GLU A 532 0.50 3.04 25.25
C GLU A 532 -0.87 2.48 25.63
N GLN A 533 -1.75 2.23 24.66
CA GLN A 533 -3.05 1.60 24.91
C GLN A 533 -2.90 0.15 25.35
N TYR A 534 -1.73 -0.46 25.11
CA TYR A 534 -1.42 -1.84 25.49
C TYR A 534 -1.14 -2.01 27.00
N TYR A 535 -1.10 -0.93 27.78
CA TYR A 535 -1.03 -1.01 29.25
C TYR A 535 -2.28 -1.67 29.88
N VAL A 536 -3.33 -1.89 29.11
CA VAL A 536 -4.52 -2.66 29.50
C VAL A 536 -4.24 -4.15 29.71
N GLU A 537 -3.19 -4.70 29.08
CA GLU A 537 -2.84 -6.11 29.22
C GLU A 537 -2.51 -6.44 30.69
N GLY A 538 -3.01 -7.57 31.19
CA GLY A 538 -2.82 -8.03 32.57
C GLY A 538 -3.57 -7.20 33.62
N THR A 539 -4.54 -6.37 33.23
CA THR A 539 -5.44 -5.60 34.12
C THR A 539 -6.83 -6.24 34.17
N ASP A 540 -7.74 -5.73 35.00
CA ASP A 540 -9.12 -6.22 35.07
C ASP A 540 -9.91 -6.05 33.74
N HIS A 541 -9.48 -5.16 32.85
CA HIS A 541 -10.03 -5.00 31.50
C HIS A 541 -9.37 -5.92 30.46
N ASP A 542 -8.41 -6.75 30.88
CA ASP A 542 -7.89 -7.81 30.05
C ASP A 542 -8.87 -8.99 30.00
N LEU A 543 -9.80 -8.93 29.06
CA LEU A 543 -10.80 -9.97 28.86
C LEU A 543 -10.17 -11.30 28.40
N THR A 544 -8.91 -11.33 27.96
CA THR A 544 -8.22 -12.61 27.71
C THR A 544 -8.00 -13.39 29.00
N VAL A 545 -7.98 -12.70 30.15
CA VAL A 545 -7.86 -13.29 31.49
C VAL A 545 -9.23 -13.35 32.18
N THR A 546 -9.97 -12.23 32.23
CA THR A 546 -11.22 -12.14 33.02
C THR A 546 -12.43 -12.78 32.35
N ALA A 547 -12.46 -12.85 31.02
CA ALA A 547 -13.57 -13.43 30.27
C ALA A 547 -13.12 -14.02 28.90
N PRO A 548 -12.21 -15.01 28.88
CA PRO A 548 -11.56 -15.49 27.64
C PRO A 548 -12.52 -16.01 26.57
N LYS A 549 -13.71 -16.44 26.98
CA LYS A 549 -14.76 -16.98 26.10
C LYS A 549 -15.71 -15.91 25.54
N GLU A 550 -15.59 -14.66 25.99
CA GLU A 550 -16.44 -13.58 25.49
C GLU A 550 -16.10 -13.29 24.03
N SER A 551 -17.12 -13.22 23.18
CA SER A 551 -16.97 -13.01 21.75
C SER A 551 -17.37 -11.61 21.32
N ASN A 552 -16.64 -11.07 20.35
CA ASN A 552 -17.02 -9.84 19.65
C ASN A 552 -18.08 -10.09 18.56
N ILE A 553 -18.49 -9.02 17.86
CA ILE A 553 -19.46 -9.08 16.76
C ILE A 553 -19.00 -9.90 15.55
N THR A 554 -17.70 -10.17 15.41
CA THR A 554 -17.13 -11.04 14.36
C THR A 554 -17.00 -12.50 14.81
N LYS A 555 -17.56 -12.85 15.98
CA LYS A 555 -17.56 -14.19 16.58
C LYS A 555 -16.18 -14.70 17.00
N GLN A 556 -15.21 -13.80 17.17
CA GLN A 556 -13.90 -14.14 17.72
C GLN A 556 -13.91 -13.98 19.24
N THR A 557 -13.38 -14.98 19.95
CA THR A 557 -13.25 -14.92 21.41
C THR A 557 -12.06 -14.06 21.83
N ALA A 558 -12.12 -13.48 23.04
CA ALA A 558 -11.01 -12.72 23.62
C ALA A 558 -9.69 -13.51 23.60
N GLY A 559 -9.72 -14.79 24.01
CA GLY A 559 -8.53 -15.64 24.02
C GLY A 559 -7.91 -15.90 22.64
N GLN A 560 -8.69 -15.82 21.55
CA GLN A 560 -8.19 -16.04 20.19
C GLN A 560 -7.63 -14.76 19.55
N ALA A 561 -8.31 -13.63 19.76
CA ALA A 561 -8.05 -12.39 19.03
C ALA A 561 -7.29 -11.32 19.85
N GLY A 562 -6.94 -11.63 21.10
CA GLY A 562 -6.12 -10.78 21.96
C GLY A 562 -6.90 -9.69 22.69
N VAL A 563 -6.19 -8.94 23.53
CA VAL A 563 -6.77 -8.00 24.52
C VAL A 563 -7.60 -6.85 23.92
N CYS A 564 -7.29 -6.42 22.69
CA CYS A 564 -7.99 -5.31 22.05
C CYS A 564 -9.34 -5.73 21.42
N SER A 565 -9.42 -6.96 20.92
CA SER A 565 -10.53 -7.44 20.07
C SER A 565 -11.91 -7.47 20.74
N PRO A 566 -12.04 -7.76 22.06
CA PRO A 566 -13.32 -7.70 22.76
C PRO A 566 -13.96 -6.31 22.79
N CYS A 567 -13.15 -5.27 22.62
CA CYS A 567 -13.57 -3.86 22.69
C CYS A 567 -13.54 -3.18 21.32
N HIS A 568 -12.57 -3.53 20.46
CA HIS A 568 -12.34 -2.90 19.17
C HIS A 568 -12.40 -3.88 17.99
N VAL A 569 -13.27 -3.58 17.01
CA VAL A 569 -13.34 -4.27 15.72
C VAL A 569 -13.02 -3.26 14.61
N PRO A 570 -11.93 -3.45 13.84
CA PRO A 570 -11.45 -2.43 12.89
C PRO A 570 -12.42 -2.08 11.77
N HIS A 571 -13.28 -3.01 11.34
CA HIS A 571 -14.19 -2.81 10.21
C HIS A 571 -15.60 -3.24 10.58
N GLN A 572 -16.60 -2.49 10.11
CA GLN A 572 -18.01 -2.74 10.45
C GLN A 572 -18.29 -2.84 11.96
N ALA A 573 -17.61 -2.02 12.77
CA ALA A 573 -17.91 -1.94 14.19
C ALA A 573 -19.37 -1.56 14.47
N SER A 574 -19.88 -1.90 15.65
CA SER A 574 -21.27 -1.61 16.03
C SER A 574 -21.50 -0.14 16.38
N GLY A 575 -20.45 0.64 16.64
CA GLY A 575 -20.56 2.01 17.12
C GLY A 575 -19.26 2.81 17.04
N PRO A 576 -19.25 4.04 17.60
CA PRO A 576 -18.05 4.87 17.68
C PRO A 576 -16.93 4.17 18.46
N TYR A 577 -15.69 4.65 18.30
CA TYR A 577 -14.49 4.05 18.90
C TYR A 577 -14.28 2.58 18.53
N LEU A 578 -14.81 2.17 17.37
CA LEU A 578 -14.69 0.81 16.84
C LEU A 578 -15.33 -0.25 17.74
N TRP A 579 -16.39 0.10 18.48
CA TRP A 579 -16.98 -0.80 19.49
C TRP A 579 -17.34 -2.18 18.93
N ALA A 580 -16.76 -3.21 19.56
CA ALA A 580 -16.77 -4.59 19.11
C ALA A 580 -18.00 -5.40 19.55
N ARG A 581 -18.93 -4.81 20.29
CA ARG A 581 -20.11 -5.50 20.85
C ARG A 581 -21.40 -4.91 20.29
N LYS A 582 -22.44 -5.74 20.15
CA LYS A 582 -23.76 -5.27 19.73
C LYS A 582 -24.44 -4.56 20.89
N PHE A 583 -25.04 -3.41 20.59
CA PHE A 583 -25.92 -2.75 21.55
C PHE A 583 -27.36 -3.27 21.44
N ASP A 584 -27.98 -3.59 22.58
CA ASP A 584 -29.42 -3.89 22.65
C ASP A 584 -30.26 -2.63 22.36
N LYS A 585 -29.74 -1.45 22.71
CA LYS A 585 -30.34 -0.13 22.45
C LYS A 585 -29.27 0.81 21.91
N LYS A 586 -29.63 1.65 20.94
CA LYS A 586 -28.70 2.62 20.34
C LYS A 586 -27.97 3.42 21.43
N PRO A 587 -26.61 3.45 21.45
CA PRO A 587 -25.87 4.16 22.48
C PRO A 587 -26.12 5.66 22.34
N THR A 588 -26.45 6.31 23.46
CA THR A 588 -26.74 7.75 23.52
C THR A 588 -25.56 8.57 24.02
N SER A 589 -24.60 7.92 24.69
CA SER A 589 -23.35 8.53 25.14
C SER A 589 -22.19 7.53 25.20
N PRO A 590 -20.92 7.99 25.27
CA PRO A 590 -19.77 7.13 25.50
C PRO A 590 -19.85 6.29 26.79
N SER A 591 -20.54 6.75 27.83
CA SER A 591 -20.76 5.94 29.04
C SER A 591 -21.61 4.69 28.74
N SER A 592 -22.41 4.68 27.67
CA SER A 592 -23.15 3.50 27.23
C SER A 592 -22.23 2.33 26.87
N LEU A 593 -20.98 2.60 26.46
CA LEU A 593 -19.98 1.56 26.17
C LEU A 593 -19.58 0.81 27.44
N CYS A 594 -19.34 1.56 28.53
CA CYS A 594 -18.98 0.99 29.82
C CYS A 594 -20.16 0.17 30.38
N LEU A 595 -21.36 0.74 30.32
CA LEU A 595 -22.59 0.10 30.82
C LEU A 595 -23.04 -1.12 30.02
N ASP A 596 -22.53 -1.34 28.79
CA ASP A 596 -22.76 -2.58 28.04
C ASP A 596 -22.08 -3.80 28.68
N CYS A 597 -20.98 -3.58 29.42
CA CYS A 597 -20.28 -4.63 30.18
C CYS A 597 -20.63 -4.58 31.67
N HIS A 598 -20.76 -3.38 32.24
CA HIS A 598 -21.07 -3.16 33.66
C HIS A 598 -22.58 -3.22 33.92
N ALA A 599 -23.20 -4.35 33.60
CA ALA A 599 -24.62 -4.62 33.79
C ALA A 599 -24.86 -6.08 34.19
N LYS A 600 -26.07 -6.38 34.69
CA LYS A 600 -26.47 -7.73 35.09
C LYS A 600 -26.33 -8.71 33.91
N LYS A 601 -25.79 -9.92 34.15
CA LYS A 601 -25.57 -10.96 33.14
C LYS A 601 -24.59 -10.58 32.02
N LYS A 602 -23.72 -9.60 32.25
CA LYS A 602 -22.65 -9.20 31.34
C LYS A 602 -21.29 -9.44 32.02
N PRO A 603 -20.16 -9.41 31.28
CA PRO A 603 -18.85 -9.80 31.83
C PRO A 603 -18.41 -9.08 33.11
N ALA A 604 -18.85 -7.82 33.31
CA ALA A 604 -18.50 -7.02 34.48
C ALA A 604 -19.66 -6.85 35.49
N GLU A 605 -20.57 -7.83 35.59
CA GLU A 605 -21.74 -7.73 36.49
C GLU A 605 -21.38 -7.55 37.97
N LYS A 606 -20.21 -8.01 38.39
CA LYS A 606 -19.70 -7.86 39.77
C LYS A 606 -19.17 -6.45 40.08
N LYS A 607 -19.05 -5.59 39.07
CA LYS A 607 -18.46 -4.24 39.15
C LYS A 607 -19.41 -3.14 38.66
N MET A 608 -20.70 -3.27 38.95
CA MET A 608 -21.70 -2.26 38.59
C MET A 608 -21.57 -0.98 39.44
N VAL A 609 -21.95 0.18 38.89
CA VAL A 609 -21.88 1.49 39.59
C VAL A 609 -23.02 1.74 40.59
N GLY A 610 -24.07 0.91 40.59
CA GLY A 610 -25.22 1.02 41.49
C GLY A 610 -26.22 2.11 41.13
N GLN A 611 -27.25 2.27 41.97
CA GLN A 611 -28.27 3.32 41.80
C GLN A 611 -27.78 4.70 42.28
N ASN A 612 -27.03 4.71 43.38
CA ASN A 612 -26.46 5.91 43.97
C ASN A 612 -25.01 6.06 43.49
N THR A 613 -24.83 6.78 42.39
CA THR A 613 -23.53 7.03 41.77
C THR A 613 -23.38 8.50 41.44
N HIS A 614 -22.14 8.94 41.35
CA HIS A 614 -21.79 10.25 40.83
C HIS A 614 -22.40 10.44 39.44
N PRO A 615 -23.08 11.57 39.19
CA PRO A 615 -23.81 11.77 37.96
C PRO A 615 -22.86 11.93 36.77
N VAL A 616 -23.34 11.46 35.60
CA VAL A 616 -22.72 11.67 34.29
C VAL A 616 -23.71 12.40 33.38
N ASN A 617 -23.26 12.84 32.21
CA ASN A 617 -24.03 13.68 31.29
C ASN A 617 -24.50 15.00 31.93
N VAL A 618 -23.69 15.55 32.83
CA VAL A 618 -23.92 16.85 33.47
C VAL A 618 -23.07 17.91 32.79
N LYS A 619 -23.66 19.07 32.53
CA LYS A 619 -22.98 20.23 31.94
C LYS A 619 -21.88 20.74 32.85
N ILE A 620 -20.73 21.05 32.25
CA ILE A 620 -19.61 21.72 32.91
C ILE A 620 -19.62 23.19 32.50
N GLU A 621 -19.66 24.09 33.49
CA GLU A 621 -19.79 25.54 33.25
C GLU A 621 -18.49 26.17 32.75
N ASP A 622 -17.34 25.75 33.27
CA ASP A 622 -16.02 26.22 32.84
C ASP A 622 -15.13 25.06 32.33
N PRO A 623 -15.38 24.57 31.11
CA PRO A 623 -14.66 23.44 30.54
C PRO A 623 -13.22 23.78 30.11
N LEU A 624 -12.89 25.07 29.92
CA LEU A 624 -11.59 25.48 29.37
C LEU A 624 -10.45 25.34 30.38
N ASN A 625 -10.76 25.45 31.68
CA ASN A 625 -9.78 25.29 32.76
C ASN A 625 -9.59 23.83 33.20
N LEU A 626 -10.30 22.88 32.59
CA LEU A 626 -10.22 21.46 32.91
C LEU A 626 -9.23 20.72 32.00
N THR A 627 -8.36 19.93 32.63
CA THR A 627 -7.40 19.04 31.95
C THR A 627 -7.96 17.64 31.69
N LEU A 628 -9.23 17.39 32.03
CA LEU A 628 -9.90 16.11 31.87
C LEU A 628 -10.70 16.07 30.55
N PRO A 629 -10.82 14.90 29.89
CA PRO A 629 -11.56 14.79 28.65
C PRO A 629 -13.07 14.90 28.91
N LEU A 630 -13.70 15.88 28.26
CA LEU A 630 -15.14 16.09 28.27
C LEU A 630 -15.75 15.71 26.93
N ARG A 631 -17.01 15.28 26.94
CA ARG A 631 -17.77 15.07 25.71
C ARG A 631 -18.41 16.38 25.28
N LYS A 632 -18.22 16.77 24.01
CA LYS A 632 -18.97 17.87 23.40
C LYS A 632 -20.26 17.36 22.75
N LEU A 633 -21.37 18.00 23.07
CA LEU A 633 -22.67 17.79 22.43
C LEU A 633 -22.77 18.59 21.13
N SER A 634 -23.80 18.33 20.32
CA SER A 634 -24.01 18.96 19.01
C SER A 634 -24.23 20.47 19.07
N ASP A 635 -24.70 20.98 20.21
CA ASP A 635 -24.88 22.41 20.50
C ASP A 635 -23.60 23.08 21.05
N GLY A 636 -22.49 22.32 21.15
CA GLY A 636 -21.23 22.78 21.72
C GLY A 636 -21.11 22.62 23.24
N THR A 637 -22.18 22.21 23.93
CA THR A 637 -22.16 22.01 25.40
C THR A 637 -21.17 20.90 25.78
N SER A 638 -20.32 21.15 26.77
CA SER A 638 -19.39 20.15 27.30
C SER A 638 -19.99 19.45 28.52
N VAL A 639 -20.05 18.12 28.49
CA VAL A 639 -20.58 17.27 29.56
C VAL A 639 -19.54 16.26 30.05
N MET A 640 -19.62 15.91 31.34
CA MET A 640 -18.81 14.83 31.92
C MET A 640 -19.39 13.45 31.63
N GLU A 641 -18.53 12.47 31.40
CA GLU A 641 -18.90 11.06 31.15
C GLU A 641 -17.95 10.14 31.96
N CYS A 642 -18.18 8.82 31.98
CA CYS A 642 -17.33 7.89 32.73
C CYS A 642 -15.84 8.03 32.35
N HIS A 643 -15.55 8.22 31.05
CA HIS A 643 -14.19 8.39 30.56
C HIS A 643 -13.55 9.73 30.95
N THR A 644 -14.29 10.67 31.55
CA THR A 644 -13.71 11.91 32.10
C THR A 644 -12.84 11.58 33.32
N CYS A 645 -13.23 10.60 34.12
CA CYS A 645 -12.48 10.15 35.30
C CYS A 645 -11.66 8.90 35.01
N HIS A 646 -12.15 8.00 34.16
CA HIS A 646 -11.48 6.73 33.86
C HIS A 646 -10.78 6.73 32.49
N ASP A 647 -9.62 6.09 32.45
CA ASP A 647 -8.91 5.66 31.25
C ASP A 647 -8.91 4.13 31.17
N PRO A 648 -9.76 3.52 30.33
CA PRO A 648 -9.90 2.07 30.29
C PRO A 648 -8.61 1.35 29.85
N HIS A 649 -7.61 2.07 29.33
CA HIS A 649 -6.34 1.49 28.88
C HIS A 649 -5.22 1.56 29.92
N LYS A 650 -5.41 2.25 31.04
CA LYS A 650 -4.34 2.51 32.00
C LYS A 650 -4.79 2.27 33.42
N TRP A 651 -4.35 1.17 34.02
CA TRP A 651 -4.75 0.75 35.37
C TRP A 651 -4.45 1.80 36.46
N ASN A 652 -3.27 2.42 36.41
CA ASN A 652 -2.84 3.44 37.35
C ASN A 652 -2.16 4.58 36.57
N SER A 653 -2.64 5.82 36.74
CA SER A 653 -2.14 6.97 35.97
C SER A 653 -0.66 7.27 36.17
N ARG A 654 -0.07 6.87 37.31
CA ARG A 654 1.34 7.08 37.66
C ARG A 654 2.28 6.04 37.05
N LEU A 655 1.75 4.93 36.52
CA LEU A 655 2.54 3.82 36.00
C LEU A 655 2.37 3.71 34.48
N ASN A 656 3.48 3.64 33.74
CA ASN A 656 3.48 3.43 32.28
C ASN A 656 3.86 1.98 31.95
N GLN A 657 3.07 1.05 32.45
CA GLN A 657 3.32 -0.39 32.28
C GLN A 657 2.01 -1.17 32.29
N LYS A 658 2.11 -2.42 31.79
CA LYS A 658 1.04 -3.42 31.84
C LYS A 658 0.69 -3.79 33.28
N GLY A 659 -0.49 -4.38 33.46
CA GLY A 659 -0.89 -4.97 34.72
C GLY A 659 -0.07 -6.21 35.08
N LYS A 660 -0.22 -6.69 36.33
CA LYS A 660 0.54 -7.83 36.86
C LYS A 660 0.01 -9.19 36.40
N GLY A 661 -1.18 -9.24 35.79
CA GLY A 661 -1.83 -10.48 35.35
C GLY A 661 -2.69 -11.19 36.41
N ASP A 662 -2.71 -10.68 37.65
CA ASP A 662 -3.35 -11.35 38.80
C ASP A 662 -4.74 -10.78 39.18
N ASN A 663 -5.36 -9.94 38.35
CA ASN A 663 -6.67 -9.29 38.59
C ASN A 663 -6.84 -8.76 40.03
N VAL A 664 -6.12 -7.68 40.33
CA VAL A 664 -6.07 -7.08 41.67
C VAL A 664 -7.15 -6.01 41.81
N GLU A 665 -7.89 -6.03 42.92
CA GLU A 665 -8.87 -4.99 43.22
C GLU A 665 -8.24 -3.59 43.22
N GLY A 666 -8.88 -2.65 42.53
CA GLY A 666 -8.42 -1.27 42.45
C GLY A 666 -8.75 -0.44 43.69
N GLY A 667 -7.85 0.50 43.98
CA GLY A 667 -8.00 1.53 45.02
C GLY A 667 -8.06 2.95 44.45
N ALA A 668 -7.90 3.94 45.33
CA ALA A 668 -7.96 5.37 44.99
C ALA A 668 -6.79 5.88 44.13
N ASP A 669 -5.73 5.10 43.94
CA ASP A 669 -4.59 5.41 43.07
C ASP A 669 -4.62 4.67 41.71
N SER A 670 -5.50 3.68 41.58
CA SER A 670 -5.58 2.75 40.46
C SER A 670 -7.01 2.76 39.90
N SER A 671 -7.65 1.61 39.66
CA SER A 671 -9.05 1.55 39.17
C SER A 671 -9.28 2.30 37.87
N PHE A 672 -8.27 2.34 36.99
CA PHE A 672 -8.31 3.05 35.73
C PHE A 672 -8.47 4.57 35.87
N LEU A 673 -8.17 5.17 37.02
CA LEU A 673 -8.33 6.62 37.20
C LEU A 673 -7.30 7.39 36.35
N ARG A 674 -7.74 8.48 35.70
CA ARG A 674 -6.87 9.39 34.93
C ARG A 674 -5.87 10.16 35.79
N SER A 675 -6.18 10.30 37.08
CA SER A 675 -5.31 10.90 38.07
C SER A 675 -5.44 10.12 39.38
N ALA A 676 -4.33 9.57 39.85
CA ALA A 676 -4.26 8.89 41.14
C ALA A 676 -4.66 9.84 42.28
N ASN A 677 -5.55 9.38 43.13
CA ASN A 677 -6.32 10.19 44.08
C ASN A 677 -6.11 9.78 45.55
N LEU A 678 -5.16 8.89 45.85
CA LEU A 678 -4.92 8.33 47.19
C LEU A 678 -4.27 9.35 48.14
N GLU A 679 -3.05 9.78 47.86
CA GLU A 679 -2.29 10.71 48.72
C GLU A 679 -2.90 12.12 48.74
N GLN A 680 -3.26 12.61 47.56
CA GLN A 680 -3.86 13.92 47.34
C GLN A 680 -5.10 13.74 46.47
N PRO A 681 -6.21 14.48 46.73
CA PRO A 681 -7.46 14.37 45.97
C PRO A 681 -7.36 15.07 44.60
N THR A 682 -6.29 14.80 43.85
CA THR A 682 -5.92 15.51 42.62
C THR A 682 -6.95 15.41 41.52
N LEU A 683 -7.67 14.28 41.43
CA LEU A 683 -8.74 14.09 40.45
C LEU A 683 -9.96 14.92 40.82
N CYS A 684 -10.41 14.81 42.07
CA CYS A 684 -11.58 15.53 42.57
C CYS A 684 -11.35 17.05 42.54
N ALA A 685 -10.14 17.51 42.88
CA ALA A 685 -9.78 18.92 42.91
C ALA A 685 -9.86 19.60 41.53
N LYS A 686 -9.85 18.85 40.42
CA LYS A 686 -10.05 19.42 39.07
C LYS A 686 -11.42 20.10 38.93
N CYS A 687 -12.46 19.56 39.57
CA CYS A 687 -13.82 20.12 39.52
C CYS A 687 -14.27 20.67 40.88
N HIS A 688 -13.75 20.13 41.97
CA HIS A 688 -14.14 20.43 43.34
C HIS A 688 -12.97 21.00 44.14
N LEU A 689 -12.25 21.97 43.56
CA LEU A 689 -11.04 22.57 44.17
C LEU A 689 -11.28 23.01 45.62
N ARG A 690 -12.30 23.84 45.86
CA ARG A 690 -12.63 24.34 47.20
C ARG A 690 -12.98 23.22 48.20
N LYS A 691 -13.47 22.06 47.72
CA LYS A 691 -13.79 20.91 48.57
C LYS A 691 -12.58 20.03 48.88
N SER A 692 -11.53 20.13 48.06
CA SER A 692 -10.28 19.39 48.28
C SER A 692 -9.47 19.88 49.48
N PHE A 693 -9.75 21.09 49.97
CA PHE A 693 -9.11 21.70 51.14
C PHE A 693 -9.42 21.02 52.47
N VAL A 694 -10.30 20.01 52.47
CA VAL A 694 -10.49 19.11 53.62
C VAL A 694 -9.20 18.36 53.97
N ALA A 695 -8.30 18.17 52.99
CA ALA A 695 -6.99 17.56 53.20
C ALA A 695 -6.22 18.29 54.31
N GLY A 696 -5.66 17.52 55.24
CA GLY A 696 -4.87 18.03 56.37
C GLY A 696 -5.68 18.80 57.43
N THR A 697 -7.01 18.82 57.36
CA THR A 697 -7.87 19.37 58.41
C THR A 697 -8.26 18.30 59.43
N ASP A 698 -8.99 18.67 60.49
CA ASP A 698 -9.53 17.70 61.45
C ASP A 698 -10.57 16.73 60.85
N HIS A 699 -11.06 16.98 59.63
CA HIS A 699 -11.91 16.05 58.89
C HIS A 699 -11.12 15.16 57.91
N ASP A 700 -9.79 15.31 57.86
CA ASP A 700 -8.94 14.34 57.17
C ASP A 700 -8.82 13.07 58.03
N LEU A 701 -9.78 12.15 57.88
CA LEU A 701 -9.83 10.92 58.66
C LEU A 701 -8.60 10.02 58.48
N ARG A 702 -7.80 10.23 57.42
CA ARG A 702 -6.52 9.52 57.25
C ARG A 702 -5.52 9.91 58.32
N VAL A 703 -5.64 11.12 58.87
CA VAL A 703 -4.80 11.67 59.94
C VAL A 703 -5.46 11.46 61.30
N VAL A 704 -6.73 11.85 61.46
CA VAL A 704 -7.37 11.88 62.79
C VAL A 704 -7.94 10.55 63.25
N ALA A 705 -8.37 9.69 62.30
CA ALA A 705 -9.00 8.41 62.61
C ALA A 705 -8.65 7.35 61.54
N PRO A 706 -7.36 7.02 61.35
CA PRO A 706 -6.86 6.25 60.20
C PRO A 706 -7.47 4.85 60.05
N THR A 707 -7.92 4.25 61.16
CA THR A 707 -8.55 2.92 61.20
C THR A 707 -10.08 2.98 61.18
N SER A 708 -10.66 4.17 61.07
CA SER A 708 -12.11 4.34 60.95
C SER A 708 -12.60 3.67 59.67
N LEU A 709 -13.67 2.90 59.79
CA LEU A 709 -14.28 2.17 58.68
C LEU A 709 -15.44 2.96 58.11
N ASN A 710 -15.44 3.12 56.79
CA ASN A 710 -16.63 3.55 56.07
C ASN A 710 -17.67 2.40 56.00
N THR A 711 -18.85 2.67 55.47
CA THR A 711 -19.92 1.65 55.32
C THR A 711 -19.54 0.47 54.41
N SER A 712 -18.52 0.66 53.57
CA SER A 712 -17.95 -0.39 52.71
C SER A 712 -16.85 -1.21 53.40
N GLY A 713 -16.60 -0.97 54.70
CA GLY A 713 -15.61 -1.72 55.49
C GLY A 713 -14.15 -1.36 55.20
N LYS A 714 -13.88 -0.23 54.53
CA LYS A 714 -12.52 0.20 54.20
C LYS A 714 -11.99 1.20 55.23
N MET A 715 -10.71 1.05 55.60
CA MET A 715 -10.03 1.96 56.53
C MET A 715 -9.69 3.29 55.87
N ALA A 716 -9.87 4.40 56.60
CA ALA A 716 -9.57 5.74 56.09
C ALA A 716 -8.14 5.87 55.52
N ARG A 717 -7.13 5.31 56.20
CA ARG A 717 -5.72 5.40 55.77
C ARG A 717 -5.39 4.75 54.41
N GLU A 718 -6.26 3.86 53.92
CA GLU A 718 -6.06 3.12 52.66
C GLU A 718 -6.79 3.79 51.49
N GLU A 719 -7.40 4.95 51.73
CA GLU A 719 -8.32 5.59 50.81
C GLU A 719 -7.98 7.08 50.61
N SER A 720 -8.62 7.71 49.62
CA SER A 720 -8.55 9.16 49.42
C SER A 720 -9.21 9.90 50.59
N VAL A 721 -8.82 11.16 50.84
CA VAL A 721 -9.43 12.00 51.90
C VAL A 721 -10.95 12.12 51.78
N CYS A 722 -11.49 12.02 50.56
CA CYS A 722 -12.92 12.14 50.31
C CYS A 722 -13.68 10.82 50.56
N THR A 723 -13.06 9.66 50.36
CA THR A 723 -13.73 8.36 50.36
C THR A 723 -14.40 7.98 51.69
N PRO A 724 -13.84 8.30 52.87
CA PRO A 724 -14.49 8.00 54.14
C PRO A 724 -15.90 8.60 54.25
N CYS A 725 -16.13 9.76 53.63
CA CYS A 725 -17.40 10.47 53.68
C CYS A 725 -18.23 10.31 52.39
N HIS A 726 -17.59 10.13 51.23
CA HIS A 726 -18.24 10.11 49.92
C HIS A 726 -17.89 8.86 49.11
N ALA A 727 -18.91 8.16 48.62
CA ALA A 727 -18.76 7.01 47.71
C ALA A 727 -19.18 7.40 46.29
N VAL A 728 -18.22 7.45 45.37
CA VAL A 728 -18.50 7.83 43.97
C VAL A 728 -19.45 6.83 43.28
N HIS A 729 -19.40 5.56 43.68
CA HIS A 729 -20.26 4.49 43.16
C HIS A 729 -20.84 3.68 44.32
N ASN A 730 -22.03 3.12 44.11
CA ASN A 730 -22.75 2.31 45.11
C ASN A 730 -22.83 2.97 46.50
N ALA A 731 -23.03 4.29 46.56
CA ALA A 731 -23.16 4.97 47.84
C ALA A 731 -24.37 4.41 48.62
N PRO A 732 -24.24 4.12 49.92
CA PRO A 732 -25.38 3.71 50.74
C PRO A 732 -26.51 4.74 50.66
N GLU A 733 -26.14 6.02 50.75
CA GLU A 733 -27.06 7.13 50.74
C GLU A 733 -26.89 7.98 49.49
N LYS A 734 -28.01 8.31 48.84
CA LYS A 734 -28.01 9.13 47.63
C LYS A 734 -27.60 10.58 47.92
N THR A 735 -28.10 11.15 49.02
CA THR A 735 -27.80 12.54 49.37
C THR A 735 -26.31 12.67 49.70
N LEU A 736 -25.64 13.60 49.00
CA LEU A 736 -24.18 13.84 49.09
C LEU A 736 -23.31 12.60 48.80
N LEU A 737 -23.89 11.53 48.26
CA LEU A 737 -23.23 10.24 48.09
C LEU A 737 -22.58 9.74 49.39
N TRP A 738 -23.28 9.90 50.52
CA TRP A 738 -22.71 9.70 51.84
C TRP A 738 -22.32 8.24 52.10
N ASN A 739 -21.12 8.06 52.65
CA ASN A 739 -20.44 6.76 52.78
C ASN A 739 -20.06 6.41 54.23
N TYR A 740 -20.66 7.09 55.21
CA TYR A 740 -20.44 6.81 56.62
C TYR A 740 -21.77 6.43 57.30
N PRO A 741 -21.78 5.65 58.40
CA PRO A 741 -23.01 5.39 59.14
C PRO A 741 -23.73 6.68 59.55
N LEU A 742 -25.05 6.74 59.33
CA LEU A 742 -25.90 7.78 59.88
C LEU A 742 -26.23 7.48 61.35
N ALA A 743 -26.34 8.50 62.18
CA ALA A 743 -26.88 8.34 63.53
C ALA A 743 -28.41 8.21 63.51
N ASP A 744 -28.95 7.53 64.53
CA ASP A 744 -30.40 7.48 64.78
C ASP A 744 -30.94 8.85 65.22
N THR A 745 -30.08 9.69 65.81
CA THR A 745 -30.39 11.03 66.32
C THR A 745 -30.08 12.13 65.31
N GLY A 746 -31.02 13.06 65.11
CA GLY A 746 -30.85 14.24 64.25
C GLY A 746 -32.18 14.62 63.58
N GLN A 747 -32.43 15.91 63.44
CA GLN A 747 -33.67 16.43 62.88
C GLN A 747 -33.75 16.27 61.36
N ASP A 748 -32.61 16.23 60.67
CA ASP A 748 -32.50 16.11 59.21
C ASP A 748 -31.32 15.22 58.82
N PHE A 749 -31.17 14.98 57.52
CA PHE A 749 -30.08 14.16 56.98
C PHE A 749 -28.68 14.66 57.40
N ILE A 750 -28.45 15.98 57.40
CA ILE A 750 -27.14 16.56 57.67
C ILE A 750 -26.78 16.38 59.14
N GLU A 751 -27.72 16.62 60.05
CA GLU A 751 -27.50 16.35 61.48
C GLU A 751 -27.21 14.87 61.72
N LYS A 752 -27.99 13.96 61.11
CA LYS A 752 -27.75 12.50 61.24
C LYS A 752 -26.38 12.09 60.69
N ALA A 753 -25.94 12.70 59.59
CA ALA A 753 -24.62 12.47 59.01
C ALA A 753 -23.49 12.95 59.94
N CYS A 754 -23.59 14.17 60.47
CA CYS A 754 -22.62 14.73 61.42
C CYS A 754 -22.57 13.91 62.73
N ASN A 755 -23.73 13.64 63.34
CA ASN A 755 -23.84 12.85 64.57
C ASN A 755 -23.34 11.41 64.38
N GLY A 756 -23.44 10.85 63.17
CA GLY A 756 -22.91 9.54 62.85
C GLY A 756 -21.39 9.43 63.05
N CYS A 757 -20.66 10.53 62.84
CA CYS A 757 -19.23 10.64 63.16
C CYS A 757 -18.99 11.11 64.60
N HIS A 758 -19.76 12.10 65.06
CA HIS A 758 -19.61 12.77 66.36
C HIS A 758 -20.38 12.05 67.48
N ASP A 759 -20.09 10.75 67.63
CA ASP A 759 -20.63 9.89 68.68
C ASP A 759 -19.49 9.29 69.52
N LYS A 760 -19.79 8.92 70.78
CA LYS A 760 -18.81 8.43 71.77
C LYS A 760 -17.96 7.26 71.30
N ASN A 761 -18.44 6.47 70.33
CA ASN A 761 -17.75 5.29 69.80
C ASN A 761 -17.32 5.41 68.33
N ARG A 762 -17.29 6.64 67.79
CA ARG A 762 -17.05 6.90 66.35
C ARG A 762 -15.83 7.81 66.15
N ALA A 763 -15.53 8.13 64.89
CA ALA A 763 -14.34 8.88 64.50
C ALA A 763 -14.21 10.25 65.18
N GLY A 764 -15.33 10.90 65.51
CA GLY A 764 -15.41 12.19 66.19
C GLY A 764 -15.71 12.11 67.68
N LYS A 765 -15.39 11.01 68.36
CA LYS A 765 -15.69 10.79 69.80
C LYS A 765 -15.16 11.87 70.76
N ASP A 766 -14.11 12.58 70.37
CA ASP A 766 -13.53 13.67 71.16
C ASP A 766 -14.28 15.00 70.98
N LYS A 767 -15.31 15.02 70.12
CA LYS A 767 -16.10 16.19 69.71
C LYS A 767 -17.60 15.87 69.63
N VAL A 768 -18.15 15.18 70.62
CA VAL A 768 -19.59 14.86 70.68
C VAL A 768 -20.42 16.10 71.04
N LEU A 769 -21.55 16.28 70.38
CA LEU A 769 -22.45 17.43 70.59
C LEU A 769 -23.43 17.16 71.75
N ASP A 770 -23.17 17.74 72.93
CA ASP A 770 -24.03 17.57 74.12
C ASP A 770 -25.25 18.52 74.15
N SER A 771 -25.27 19.57 73.30
CA SER A 771 -26.42 20.47 73.09
C SER A 771 -26.17 21.43 71.93
N GLY A 772 -27.21 21.76 71.15
CA GLY A 772 -27.14 22.86 70.18
C GLY A 772 -27.71 22.51 68.82
N ILE A 773 -29.02 22.27 68.76
CA ILE A 773 -29.75 22.17 67.50
C ILE A 773 -30.60 23.43 67.31
N HIS A 774 -30.62 23.97 66.10
CA HIS A 774 -31.55 25.04 65.77
C HIS A 774 -32.97 24.46 65.69
N PRO A 775 -34.01 25.21 66.11
CA PRO A 775 -35.39 24.75 65.95
C PRO A 775 -35.81 24.86 64.48
N ARG A 776 -36.63 23.92 63.99
CA ARG A 776 -37.24 24.05 62.65
C ARG A 776 -38.21 25.22 62.53
N GLN A 777 -38.75 25.71 63.64
CA GLN A 777 -39.73 26.78 63.65
C GLN A 777 -39.50 27.71 64.85
N PHE A 778 -39.68 29.01 64.66
CA PHE A 778 -39.58 29.98 65.75
C PHE A 778 -40.67 29.74 66.79
N TYR A 779 -40.29 29.70 68.08
CA TYR A 779 -41.19 29.34 69.19
C TYR A 779 -42.24 30.41 69.54
N PHE A 780 -42.41 31.47 68.74
CA PHE A 780 -43.36 32.54 69.01
C PHE A 780 -44.10 32.95 67.73
N GLY A 781 -45.31 32.43 67.52
CA GLY A 781 -46.44 33.03 66.78
C GLY A 781 -46.25 33.53 65.33
N TYR A 782 -45.05 33.50 64.78
CA TYR A 782 -44.71 34.00 63.45
C TYR A 782 -44.21 32.83 62.63
N HIS A 783 -45.05 32.34 61.70
CA HIS A 783 -44.67 31.39 60.65
C HIS A 783 -43.72 32.03 59.61
N LYS A 784 -42.67 32.73 60.06
CA LYS A 784 -41.67 33.32 59.18
C LYS A 784 -40.61 32.26 58.88
N SER A 785 -40.41 31.96 57.60
CA SER A 785 -39.31 31.11 57.17
C SER A 785 -37.97 31.79 57.40
N TYR A 786 -36.91 31.00 57.62
CA TYR A 786 -35.53 31.49 57.73
C TYR A 786 -35.11 32.32 56.51
N ARG A 787 -35.69 32.05 55.33
CA ARG A 787 -35.53 32.85 54.10
C ARG A 787 -35.76 34.35 54.32
N ASN A 788 -36.83 34.71 55.03
CA ASN A 788 -37.20 36.11 55.23
C ASN A 788 -36.16 36.87 56.06
N ILE A 789 -35.48 36.16 56.97
CA ILE A 789 -34.41 36.73 57.77
C ILE A 789 -33.11 36.80 56.95
N LEU A 790 -32.79 35.77 56.16
CA LEU A 790 -31.63 35.83 55.27
C LEU A 790 -31.73 36.97 54.24
N LEU A 791 -32.93 37.30 53.76
CA LEU A 791 -33.14 38.48 52.91
C LEU A 791 -32.75 39.80 53.59
N SER A 792 -32.80 39.88 54.92
CA SER A 792 -32.40 41.08 55.67
C SER A 792 -30.88 41.30 55.75
N ILE A 793 -30.09 40.27 55.42
CA ILE A 793 -28.62 40.33 55.39
C ILE A 793 -28.11 41.00 54.08
N GLY A 794 -28.97 41.13 53.06
CA GLY A 794 -28.63 41.68 51.75
C GLY A 794 -27.97 40.67 50.80
N PRO A 795 -27.74 41.03 49.53
CA PRO A 795 -27.12 40.14 48.55
C PRO A 795 -25.63 39.95 48.85
N THR A 796 -25.24 38.74 49.22
CA THR A 796 -23.83 38.35 49.41
C THR A 796 -23.34 37.50 48.24
N PRO A 797 -22.06 37.62 47.82
CA PRO A 797 -21.48 36.78 46.75
C PRO A 797 -21.58 35.26 47.02
N ASP A 798 -21.47 34.86 48.30
CA ASP A 798 -21.62 33.47 48.77
C ASP A 798 -22.80 33.39 49.76
N PRO A 799 -24.04 33.17 49.31
CA PRO A 799 -25.20 33.13 50.19
C PRO A 799 -25.16 31.94 51.15
N ILE A 800 -25.51 32.19 52.42
CA ILE A 800 -25.63 31.17 53.45
C ILE A 800 -26.73 30.15 53.06
N PRO A 801 -26.40 28.85 52.97
CA PRO A 801 -27.35 27.84 52.50
C PRO A 801 -28.29 27.36 53.61
N LEU A 802 -29.57 27.20 53.27
CA LEU A 802 -30.55 26.44 54.05
C LEU A 802 -30.77 25.06 53.40
N TYR A 803 -31.30 24.11 54.16
CA TYR A 803 -31.40 22.71 53.73
C TYR A 803 -32.78 22.10 53.96
N THR A 804 -33.20 21.19 53.08
CA THR A 804 -34.40 20.36 53.28
C THR A 804 -34.10 19.23 54.26
N LEU A 805 -35.14 18.49 54.68
CA LEU A 805 -35.00 17.35 55.60
C LEU A 805 -34.13 16.23 55.01
N GLU A 806 -34.14 16.11 53.69
CA GLU A 806 -33.37 15.15 52.92
C GLU A 806 -31.92 15.61 52.71
N GLY A 807 -31.54 16.81 53.18
CA GLY A 807 -30.19 17.38 53.07
C GLY A 807 -29.92 18.14 51.78
N GLY A 808 -30.93 18.40 50.95
CA GLY A 808 -30.79 19.20 49.74
C GLY A 808 -30.73 20.70 50.04
N LYS A 809 -29.90 21.47 49.33
CA LYS A 809 -29.91 22.94 49.46
C LYS A 809 -31.24 23.51 48.97
N SER A 810 -31.84 24.41 49.74
CA SER A 810 -33.10 25.06 49.39
C SER A 810 -33.13 26.52 49.85
N THR A 811 -33.82 27.39 49.12
CA THR A 811 -34.06 28.78 49.56
C THR A 811 -35.15 28.88 50.63
N SER A 812 -35.92 27.81 50.85
CA SER A 812 -36.95 27.70 51.87
C SER A 812 -36.67 26.57 52.87
N GLY A 813 -35.40 26.17 53.01
CA GLY A 813 -34.99 25.13 53.94
C GLY A 813 -34.87 25.61 55.39
N GLU A 814 -34.36 24.72 56.24
CA GLU A 814 -34.07 24.96 57.65
C GLU A 814 -32.56 25.19 57.89
N ILE A 815 -32.23 25.75 59.06
CA ILE A 815 -30.85 25.84 59.54
C ILE A 815 -30.42 24.47 60.09
N THR A 816 -29.28 23.98 59.60
CA THR A 816 -28.65 22.72 60.06
C THR A 816 -27.13 22.93 60.21
N CYS A 817 -26.37 21.91 60.62
CA CYS A 817 -24.92 22.01 60.85
C CYS A 817 -24.18 22.63 59.65
N SER A 818 -24.50 22.19 58.42
CA SER A 818 -23.86 22.68 57.19
C SER A 818 -24.30 24.08 56.73
N THR A 819 -25.27 24.70 57.42
CA THR A 819 -25.61 26.13 57.23
C THR A 819 -24.51 27.01 57.78
N CYS A 820 -23.98 26.67 58.96
CA CYS A 820 -22.90 27.42 59.60
C CYS A 820 -21.52 26.85 59.25
N HIS A 821 -21.41 25.53 59.11
CA HIS A 821 -20.14 24.86 58.82
C HIS A 821 -20.00 24.45 57.35
N ASP A 822 -18.79 24.59 56.80
CA ASP A 822 -18.34 23.88 55.61
C ASP A 822 -17.27 22.88 56.02
N PRO A 823 -17.58 21.57 56.09
CA PRO A 823 -16.64 20.57 56.59
C PRO A 823 -15.38 20.42 55.73
N HIS A 824 -15.28 21.14 54.61
CA HIS A 824 -14.15 21.10 53.69
C HIS A 824 -13.16 22.26 53.83
N ILE A 825 -13.46 23.29 54.62
CA ILE A 825 -12.65 24.52 54.66
C ILE A 825 -12.33 24.84 56.11
N TRP A 826 -11.06 24.77 56.51
CA TRP A 826 -10.69 25.01 57.89
C TRP A 826 -10.82 26.49 58.32
N TYR A 827 -10.42 27.42 57.45
CA TYR A 827 -10.50 28.87 57.67
C TYR A 827 -11.47 29.52 56.69
N ALA A 828 -12.45 30.30 57.18
CA ALA A 828 -13.40 31.00 56.33
C ALA A 828 -12.75 32.01 55.35
N SER A 829 -11.56 32.52 55.70
CA SER A 829 -10.81 33.53 54.96
C SER A 829 -9.71 32.97 54.06
N GLU A 830 -9.43 31.67 54.14
CA GLU A 830 -8.31 31.05 53.42
C GLU A 830 -8.77 29.81 52.65
N GLU A 831 -8.50 29.81 51.35
CA GLU A 831 -8.79 28.70 50.46
C GLU A 831 -7.55 27.81 50.34
N ALA A 832 -7.22 27.11 51.43
CA ALA A 832 -6.05 26.26 51.53
C ALA A 832 -6.32 25.00 52.36
N ALA A 833 -5.53 23.96 52.11
CA ALA A 833 -5.51 22.74 52.91
C ALA A 833 -5.13 23.03 54.37
N GLY A 834 -5.56 22.16 55.28
CA GLY A 834 -5.25 22.27 56.70
C GLY A 834 -3.78 21.97 57.02
N PRO A 835 -3.36 22.20 58.29
CA PRO A 835 -1.97 22.08 58.73
C PRO A 835 -1.40 20.64 58.73
N GLY A 836 -2.21 19.62 58.39
CA GLY A 836 -1.80 18.23 58.34
C GLY A 836 -1.67 17.56 59.72
N LYS A 837 -2.18 18.22 60.77
CA LYS A 837 -2.14 17.76 62.16
C LYS A 837 -3.48 18.07 62.81
N ASN A 838 -3.89 17.22 63.76
CA ASN A 838 -5.08 17.46 64.58
C ASN A 838 -4.85 18.70 65.46
N THR A 839 -5.60 19.78 65.20
CA THR A 839 -5.43 21.06 65.92
C THR A 839 -6.78 21.55 66.41
N GLU A 840 -6.89 21.81 67.71
CA GLU A 840 -8.15 22.30 68.29
C GLU A 840 -8.62 23.60 67.62
N GLY A 841 -9.87 23.59 67.18
CA GLY A 841 -10.54 24.74 66.60
C GLY A 841 -10.83 25.87 67.60
N ILE A 842 -10.97 27.09 67.08
CA ILE A 842 -11.38 28.32 67.75
C ILE A 842 -12.47 29.02 66.93
N ILE A 843 -13.06 30.08 67.48
CA ILE A 843 -14.23 30.80 66.94
C ILE A 843 -14.05 31.51 65.58
N VAL A 844 -12.89 31.37 64.94
CA VAL A 844 -12.54 31.94 63.63
C VAL A 844 -12.00 30.88 62.64
N ASN A 845 -11.81 29.64 63.08
CA ASN A 845 -11.53 28.48 62.23
C ASN A 845 -12.55 27.36 62.58
N SER A 846 -12.20 26.08 62.51
CA SER A 846 -13.14 24.99 62.84
C SER A 846 -14.34 24.89 61.88
N PHE A 847 -14.06 24.99 60.59
CA PHE A 847 -15.05 24.77 59.53
C PHE A 847 -16.12 25.85 59.39
N LEU A 848 -16.01 27.00 60.04
CA LEU A 848 -17.03 28.05 59.95
C LEU A 848 -17.08 28.67 58.54
N ARG A 849 -18.29 28.87 57.99
CA ARG A 849 -18.49 29.60 56.74
C ARG A 849 -18.23 31.10 56.93
N LYS A 850 -17.76 31.74 55.86
CA LYS A 850 -17.72 33.21 55.77
C LYS A 850 -19.14 33.77 55.98
N GLY A 851 -19.26 34.81 56.81
CA GLY A 851 -20.55 35.43 57.16
C GLY A 851 -21.36 34.72 58.26
N ALA A 852 -21.07 33.46 58.60
CA ALA A 852 -21.88 32.72 59.60
C ALA A 852 -21.95 33.42 60.96
N ARG A 853 -20.84 33.98 61.46
CA ARG A 853 -20.82 34.69 62.74
C ARG A 853 -21.37 36.11 62.65
N ASN A 854 -20.81 36.91 61.74
CA ASN A 854 -21.02 38.37 61.72
C ASN A 854 -22.30 38.79 60.99
N GLU A 855 -22.86 37.91 60.16
CA GLU A 855 -24.04 38.19 59.34
C GLU A 855 -25.21 37.32 59.80
N LEU A 856 -25.11 35.99 59.68
CA LEU A 856 -26.21 35.06 59.99
C LEU A 856 -26.64 35.14 61.46
N CYS A 857 -25.72 34.86 62.38
CA CYS A 857 -26.05 34.81 63.80
C CYS A 857 -26.48 36.19 64.31
N TYR A 858 -25.82 37.25 63.83
CA TYR A 858 -26.15 38.62 64.20
C TYR A 858 -27.55 39.04 63.72
N ALA A 859 -27.98 38.62 62.54
CA ALA A 859 -29.32 38.93 62.01
C ALA A 859 -30.45 38.36 62.91
N CYS A 860 -30.24 37.20 63.53
CA CYS A 860 -31.23 36.59 64.42
C CYS A 860 -31.06 36.97 65.90
N HIS A 861 -29.80 37.07 66.39
CA HIS A 861 -29.49 37.17 67.81
C HIS A 861 -28.92 38.53 68.24
N GLY A 862 -28.61 39.41 67.28
CA GLY A 862 -28.06 40.75 67.52
C GLY A 862 -26.82 40.72 68.43
N ILE A 863 -26.79 41.64 69.39
CA ILE A 863 -25.69 41.76 70.37
C ILE A 863 -25.45 40.51 71.22
N LYS A 864 -26.44 39.59 71.31
CA LYS A 864 -26.32 38.34 72.09
C LYS A 864 -25.58 37.22 71.33
N THR A 865 -25.22 37.44 70.06
CA THR A 865 -24.59 36.44 69.18
C THR A 865 -23.37 35.77 69.81
N LEU A 866 -22.41 36.55 70.33
CA LEU A 866 -21.18 35.99 70.90
C LEU A 866 -21.45 35.14 72.16
N LEU A 867 -22.38 35.59 73.00
CA LEU A 867 -22.77 34.89 74.22
C LEU A 867 -23.44 33.55 73.90
N LEU A 868 -24.43 33.56 73.00
CA LEU A 868 -25.15 32.34 72.61
C LEU A 868 -24.26 31.37 71.84
N TYR A 869 -23.39 31.86 70.96
CA TYR A 869 -22.41 31.02 70.28
C TYR A 869 -21.54 30.26 71.29
N ARG A 870 -20.93 30.97 72.24
CA ARG A 870 -20.12 30.40 73.32
C ARG A 870 -20.90 29.40 74.18
N PHE A 871 -22.13 29.76 74.55
CA PHE A 871 -23.01 28.90 75.34
C PHE A 871 -23.33 27.56 74.66
N TYR A 872 -23.54 27.55 73.33
CA TYR A 872 -23.91 26.32 72.62
C TYR A 872 -22.70 25.54 72.06
N HIS A 873 -21.55 26.17 71.86
CA HIS A 873 -20.39 25.54 71.19
C HIS A 873 -19.19 25.28 72.10
N ASN A 874 -19.21 25.76 73.35
CA ASN A 874 -18.14 25.50 74.32
C ASN A 874 -18.73 24.91 75.61
N ALA A 875 -18.46 23.62 75.85
CA ALA A 875 -18.98 22.91 77.02
C ALA A 875 -18.55 23.54 78.36
N ASN A 876 -17.35 24.13 78.43
CA ASN A 876 -16.86 24.79 79.64
C ASN A 876 -17.53 26.14 79.87
N GLU A 877 -17.74 26.93 78.82
CA GLU A 877 -18.49 28.19 78.93
C GLU A 877 -19.97 27.95 79.22
N LYS A 878 -20.58 26.91 78.63
CA LYS A 878 -21.95 26.48 78.98
C LYS A 878 -22.06 26.15 80.47
N LYS A 879 -21.14 25.35 81.02
CA LYS A 879 -21.07 25.03 82.46
C LYS A 879 -20.89 26.30 83.31
N SER A 880 -20.01 27.20 82.90
CA SER A 880 -19.77 28.48 83.57
C SER A 880 -21.00 29.40 83.56
N ILE A 881 -21.76 29.44 82.47
CA ILE A 881 -22.97 30.27 82.33
C ILE A 881 -24.15 29.66 83.12
N LEU A 882 -24.25 28.33 83.18
CA LEU A 882 -25.28 27.62 83.94
C LEU A 882 -25.01 27.56 85.45
N GLY A 883 -23.80 27.91 85.92
CA GLY A 883 -23.46 27.94 87.34
C GLY A 883 -23.37 26.57 88.02
N ILE A 884 -23.20 25.49 87.25
CA ILE A 884 -23.15 24.10 87.78
C ILE A 884 -21.70 23.59 87.72
N SER A 885 -21.02 23.49 88.87
CA SER A 885 -19.82 22.67 89.00
C SER A 885 -20.23 21.22 89.21
N MET A 886 -19.93 20.33 88.26
CA MET A 886 -20.01 18.89 88.52
C MET A 886 -18.75 18.47 89.30
N PRO A 887 -18.88 17.63 90.35
CA PRO A 887 -17.72 17.10 91.05
C PRO A 887 -16.84 16.29 90.09
N SER A 888 -15.53 16.29 90.35
CA SER A 888 -14.55 15.48 89.62
C SER A 888 -14.85 13.98 89.76
N ALA A 889 -14.34 13.16 88.83
CA ALA A 889 -14.50 11.71 88.89
C ALA A 889 -14.04 11.13 90.26
N ASP A 890 -12.99 11.71 90.85
CA ASP A 890 -12.46 11.34 92.18
C ASP A 890 -13.42 11.69 93.33
N GLU A 891 -14.23 12.75 93.19
CA GLU A 891 -15.23 13.15 94.19
C GLU A 891 -16.50 12.28 94.09
N ILE A 892 -16.84 11.82 92.89
CA ILE A 892 -17.96 10.89 92.66
C ILE A 892 -17.63 9.50 93.24
N GLU A 893 -16.39 9.04 93.07
CA GLU A 893 -15.95 7.74 93.58
C GLU A 893 -15.89 7.69 95.13
N LYS A 894 -15.52 8.78 95.79
CA LYS A 894 -15.58 8.89 97.26
C LYS A 894 -17.02 8.86 97.78
N SER A 895 -17.97 9.49 97.08
CA SER A 895 -19.37 9.56 97.52
C SER A 895 -20.12 8.22 97.41
N ASN A 896 -19.72 7.36 96.48
CA ASN A 896 -20.34 6.04 96.27
C ASN A 896 -19.83 4.95 97.22
N SER A 897 -18.76 5.19 97.98
CA SER A 897 -18.22 4.23 98.96
C SER A 897 -18.93 4.25 100.33
N GLN A 898 -19.88 5.17 100.57
CA GLN A 898 -20.49 5.39 101.89
C GLN A 898 -22.02 5.21 101.96
N ARG A 899 -22.68 4.58 100.98
CA ARG A 899 -24.12 4.25 101.11
C ARG A 899 -24.36 2.74 101.11
N GLN A 900 -24.71 2.21 102.28
CA GLN A 900 -25.37 0.91 102.46
C GLN A 900 -26.79 0.91 101.85
N PRO A 901 -27.35 -0.27 101.49
CA PRO A 901 -28.60 -0.37 100.75
C PRO A 901 -29.82 -0.44 101.68
N ALA A 902 -30.88 0.29 101.33
CA ALA A 902 -32.27 0.08 101.76
C ALA A 902 -33.17 0.73 100.71
N GLY A 903 -34.26 0.17 100.20
CA GLY A 903 -34.92 -1.11 100.38
C GLY A 903 -35.97 -1.22 99.27
N GLU A 904 -36.35 -2.44 98.93
CA GLU A 904 -37.36 -2.77 97.92
C GLU A 904 -38.74 -2.18 98.28
N TYR A 905 -39.47 -1.67 97.28
CA TYR A 905 -40.92 -1.61 97.32
C TYR A 905 -41.49 -2.19 96.04
N ASN A 906 -42.35 -3.18 96.26
CA ASN A 906 -43.01 -4.06 95.31
C ASN A 906 -44.37 -3.43 94.93
N GLU A 907 -44.67 -3.30 93.64
CA GLU A 907 -46.02 -2.97 93.15
C GLU A 907 -46.70 -4.25 92.66
N ASN A 908 -47.66 -4.75 93.46
CA ASN A 908 -48.76 -5.58 92.98
C ASN A 908 -49.96 -5.40 93.92
N ASP A 909 -51.15 -5.49 93.31
CA ASP A 909 -52.51 -5.37 93.85
C ASP A 909 -53.04 -3.91 93.92
N GLY A 910 -54.16 -3.52 93.31
CA GLY A 910 -55.24 -4.25 92.67
C GLY A 910 -56.55 -3.47 92.87
N VAL A 911 -57.27 -3.21 91.78
CA VAL A 911 -58.75 -3.14 91.66
C VAL A 911 -59.56 -2.47 92.80
N LYS A 912 -59.98 -1.21 92.58
CA LYS A 912 -61.40 -0.78 92.44
C LYS A 912 -61.52 0.70 92.14
#